data_AF-A0AAJ1UVR9-F1
#
_entry.id   AF-A0AAJ1UVR9-F1
#
_cell.length_a   1.000
_cell.length_b   1.000
_cell.length_c   1.000
_cell.angle_alpha   90.00
_cell.angle_beta   90.00
_cell.angle_gamma   90.00
#
_symmetry.space_group_name_H-M   'P 1'
#
loop_
_entity.id
_entity.type
_entity.pdbx_description
1 polymer ?
#
loop_
_entity_poly.entity_id
_entity_poly.type
_entity_poly.pdbx_seq_one_letter_code
_entity_poly.pdbx_strand_id
1 'polypeptide(L)'
;MLTGRVVFRKLVRGYRILKKRKTIAPRVEQIPISFPAQLPTKPLEVTGEVRLLPPEKPELEGIEIPPFKGRLVTKAGLEEEGVEEAFEATYPLIPEKPKKGEPIFAYAQIKWNPERNRYEYLVYQPTLSPETKRLFLKIKRLLEEKLDVDLTKLKETEAREYLTKQSSELMEYFRIKLTETEKQILGYYIDRDFLGLGVIEPLIRDPEIEDISCDGVGIPIYVFHRNPILGSMPTNIVFNSSEELDSYLVRLAQLCGQAISVIDPLLDGTLPDGSRIQATLGTDIARRGSNFSIRKFTKFPFTPTHLLKYGTVDIKTLAYLWLAVDYGCSVLVSGGTATGKTVFLNVLSLFIKPEMKIVSIEDTAELRLPHPHWVPHVARVPIATEEGKRKGEIDLFDLLKESMRQRPDYIILGEVRGKEAYVLFQQMASIPGYEKVMIFNDNHLRRVRISRLVSGKAYKTVTIDPETEKVKIPPIEFIVAHTPTKKLFKIVTKSGREVTTTGNHSVFTYTDRIEPILVEELKEGDKIVIPSKIPCGFNDVEWLNLMSLSDAKLKITPEFLRLLGYYISKGSIDTAKKNNSINLYNSNKKILDDMRDCIEKVTNKIPKERITTGFSSATELSFTHKTFFELFKRFCGHGSKNKKIPDFIFGLSREKIGQFLSALYAGDGSLNREKFSYQTTSKRLADDLLTLLLTLGIVGRVRKRKGLYCITFYRKDDQDKFLEFVRPIGIEVKTKEAGREYDHDEIFVDIVKSIKIINLKKPLPVYDLSVPHTQNFVGGFGGVMLHNTGHPSLATIHADSLGKLINRMITPPISLPPSLLETLDLIVFLTNVKYRGKYMRKVESVYEVTGYDFKKKQITTNLIFEWDPSVDKIITKNKSVVLKKIVKKTGLSEKKIIDELGRRMAVLNWLQEKNITDYRDVSRVINLYYSFPEKVLDIITGEI
;
A
#
# COMPACT_ATOMS: atom_id res chain seq x y z
N MET A 1 21.24 -4.04 33.99
CA MET A 1 20.21 -4.65 33.12
C MET A 1 19.20 -5.38 33.98
N LEU A 2 18.00 -4.81 34.17
CA LEU A 2 16.89 -5.50 34.85
C LEU A 2 16.34 -6.55 33.88
N THR A 3 16.44 -7.83 34.23
CA THR A 3 15.90 -8.94 33.43
C THR A 3 14.39 -8.75 33.23
N GLY A 4 13.86 -9.06 32.04
CA GLY A 4 12.42 -8.90 31.70
C GLY A 4 11.45 -9.53 32.73
N ARG A 5 11.92 -10.52 33.50
CA ARG A 5 11.24 -11.09 34.68
C ARG A 5 10.85 -10.05 35.73
N VAL A 6 11.67 -9.04 36.01
CA VAL A 6 11.40 -8.02 37.06
C VAL A 6 10.38 -6.98 36.58
N VAL A 7 10.43 -6.60 35.30
CA VAL A 7 9.48 -5.66 34.68
C VAL A 7 8.09 -6.30 34.59
N PHE A 8 8.00 -7.55 34.14
CA PHE A 8 6.72 -8.27 34.06
C PHE A 8 6.14 -8.60 35.43
N ARG A 9 6.96 -9.02 36.42
CA ARG A 9 6.49 -9.19 37.80
C ARG A 9 6.01 -7.88 38.44
N LYS A 10 6.58 -6.72 38.09
CA LYS A 10 6.07 -5.40 38.52
C LYS A 10 4.73 -5.05 37.88
N LEU A 11 4.56 -5.32 36.59
CA LEU A 11 3.27 -5.22 35.88
C LEU A 11 2.20 -6.12 36.54
N VAL A 12 2.52 -7.39 36.80
CA VAL A 12 1.60 -8.35 37.44
C VAL A 12 1.35 -8.04 38.92
N ARG A 13 2.33 -7.55 39.68
CA ARG A 13 2.15 -7.13 41.09
C ARG A 13 1.34 -5.85 41.24
N GLY A 14 1.48 -4.89 40.33
CA GLY A 14 0.69 -3.64 40.35
C GLY A 14 -0.82 -3.88 40.25
N TYR A 15 -1.23 -4.92 39.53
CA TYR A 15 -2.62 -5.32 39.37
C TYR A 15 -3.15 -6.28 40.46
N ARG A 16 -2.28 -6.80 41.35
CA ARG A 16 -2.69 -7.68 42.46
C ARG A 16 -3.26 -6.94 43.68
N ILE A 17 -3.30 -5.59 43.70
CA ILE A 17 -3.71 -4.76 44.85
C ILE A 17 -5.01 -3.95 44.60
N LEU A 18 -5.97 -4.52 43.87
CA LEU A 18 -7.34 -4.01 43.87
C LEU A 18 -8.31 -5.14 44.26
N LYS A 19 -8.18 -5.64 45.49
CA LYS A 19 -9.21 -6.50 46.11
C LYS A 19 -10.19 -5.65 46.91
N LYS A 20 -11.46 -5.68 46.45
CA LYS A 20 -12.73 -5.55 47.18
C LYS A 20 -12.81 -4.53 48.34
N ARG A 21 -13.51 -3.42 48.11
CA ARG A 21 -14.34 -2.81 49.17
C ARG A 21 -15.69 -3.51 49.20
N LYS A 22 -16.11 -3.92 50.40
CA LYS A 22 -17.34 -4.68 50.71
C LYS A 22 -18.60 -3.88 50.38
N THR A 23 -19.51 -4.46 49.62
CA THR A 23 -20.95 -4.20 49.72
C THR A 23 -21.59 -5.39 50.44
N ILE A 24 -22.41 -5.09 51.45
CA ILE A 24 -23.15 -6.05 52.27
C ILE A 24 -24.51 -6.25 51.59
N ALA A 25 -24.91 -7.51 51.37
CA ALA A 25 -26.27 -7.87 50.97
C ALA A 25 -26.78 -9.02 51.86
N PRO A 26 -28.07 -9.04 52.27
CA PRO A 26 -28.63 -10.09 53.12
C PRO A 26 -29.06 -11.33 52.32
N ARG A 27 -29.12 -12.47 53.02
CA ARG A 27 -29.45 -13.82 52.52
C ARG A 27 -30.96 -14.00 52.27
N VAL A 28 -31.30 -14.80 51.25
CA VAL A 28 -32.55 -15.58 51.18
C VAL A 28 -32.23 -16.97 50.58
N GLU A 29 -32.85 -18.01 51.14
CA GLU A 29 -32.61 -19.45 50.90
C GLU A 29 -33.34 -20.00 49.65
N GLN A 30 -32.78 -21.06 49.05
CA GLN A 30 -33.36 -21.84 47.94
C GLN A 30 -33.97 -23.17 48.41
N ILE A 31 -35.03 -23.63 47.74
CA ILE A 31 -35.54 -25.03 47.78
C ILE A 31 -35.70 -25.54 46.33
N PRO A 32 -35.40 -26.82 46.01
CA PRO A 32 -35.20 -27.31 44.64
C PRO A 32 -36.37 -28.15 44.08
N ILE A 33 -36.52 -28.23 42.75
CA ILE A 33 -37.33 -29.24 42.05
C ILE A 33 -36.61 -29.71 40.77
N SER A 34 -36.77 -30.99 40.41
CA SER A 34 -35.88 -31.77 39.54
C SER A 34 -36.58 -32.59 38.43
N PHE A 35 -35.84 -32.81 37.32
CA PHE A 35 -35.88 -33.90 36.29
C PHE A 35 -37.09 -34.03 35.33
N PRO A 36 -37.01 -34.73 34.14
CA PRO A 36 -35.90 -35.49 33.51
C PRO A 36 -35.68 -35.23 31.99
N ALA A 37 -34.71 -35.95 31.41
CA ALA A 37 -34.34 -35.98 29.98
C ALA A 37 -35.00 -37.14 29.20
N GLN A 38 -35.32 -36.94 27.90
CA GLN A 38 -34.86 -37.73 26.73
C GLN A 38 -35.75 -37.56 25.48
N LEU A 39 -35.08 -37.56 24.33
CA LEU A 39 -35.60 -37.52 22.94
C LEU A 39 -36.16 -38.87 22.48
N PRO A 40 -37.01 -38.86 21.43
CA PRO A 40 -36.78 -39.79 20.32
C PRO A 40 -36.81 -39.17 18.90
N THR A 41 -35.98 -39.78 18.07
CA THR A 41 -35.83 -39.83 16.59
C THR A 41 -37.16 -40.08 15.82
N LYS A 42 -37.39 -39.83 14.51
CA LYS A 42 -36.62 -39.60 13.26
C LYS A 42 -37.63 -39.04 12.18
N PRO A 43 -37.19 -38.65 10.96
CA PRO A 43 -37.90 -37.77 10.01
C PRO A 43 -38.82 -38.49 9.00
N LEU A 44 -39.70 -37.72 8.35
CA LEU A 44 -40.46 -38.10 7.15
C LEU A 44 -40.01 -37.25 5.96
N GLU A 45 -39.56 -37.91 4.89
CA GLU A 45 -39.29 -37.35 3.56
C GLU A 45 -40.60 -37.19 2.78
N VAL A 46 -40.74 -36.08 2.03
CA VAL A 46 -41.35 -36.11 0.69
C VAL A 46 -40.64 -35.12 -0.23
N THR A 47 -40.08 -35.74 -1.26
CA THR A 47 -39.57 -35.36 -2.58
C THR A 47 -40.10 -34.11 -3.27
N GLY A 48 -39.16 -33.40 -3.92
CA GLY A 48 -39.28 -33.04 -5.34
C GLY A 48 -39.17 -31.56 -5.68
N GLU A 49 -37.97 -31.06 -5.96
CA GLU A 49 -37.78 -29.94 -6.89
C GLU A 49 -36.35 -29.87 -7.45
N VAL A 50 -36.28 -29.40 -8.69
CA VAL A 50 -35.19 -29.51 -9.67
C VAL A 50 -33.87 -28.90 -9.17
N ARG A 51 -32.81 -29.72 -9.07
CA ARG A 51 -31.43 -29.23 -8.88
C ARG A 51 -30.88 -28.66 -10.20
N LEU A 52 -30.89 -27.34 -10.33
CA LEU A 52 -29.84 -26.67 -11.10
C LEU A 52 -28.55 -26.82 -10.31
N LEU A 53 -27.62 -27.65 -10.81
CA LEU A 53 -26.27 -27.69 -10.25
C LEU A 53 -25.68 -26.27 -10.35
N PRO A 54 -25.38 -25.59 -9.22
CA PRO A 54 -24.58 -24.39 -9.31
C PRO A 54 -23.23 -24.78 -9.93
N PRO A 55 -22.64 -23.96 -10.80
CA PRO A 55 -21.31 -24.24 -11.34
C PRO A 55 -20.37 -24.51 -10.17
N GLU A 56 -19.59 -25.59 -10.26
CA GLU A 56 -18.57 -25.95 -9.27
C GLU A 56 -17.77 -24.68 -8.92
N LYS A 57 -17.94 -24.20 -7.68
CA LYS A 57 -17.02 -23.20 -7.14
C LYS A 57 -15.68 -23.93 -7.04
N PRO A 58 -14.61 -23.43 -7.67
CA PRO A 58 -13.29 -24.03 -7.50
C PRO A 58 -12.99 -24.09 -6.00
N GLU A 59 -12.66 -25.27 -5.49
CA GLU A 59 -12.23 -25.41 -4.10
C GLU A 59 -11.04 -24.48 -3.86
N LEU A 60 -11.26 -23.43 -3.08
CA LEU A 60 -10.19 -22.52 -2.69
C LEU A 60 -9.27 -23.27 -1.73
N GLU A 61 -8.05 -23.56 -2.19
CA GLU A 61 -7.00 -24.19 -1.38
C GLU A 61 -6.54 -23.20 -0.29
N GLY A 62 -7.03 -23.39 0.94
CA GLY A 62 -6.75 -22.50 2.08
C GLY A 62 -6.57 -23.26 3.40
N ILE A 63 -6.14 -22.55 4.44
CA ILE A 63 -5.92 -23.10 5.79
C ILE A 63 -7.18 -22.91 6.65
N GLU A 64 -7.62 -23.96 7.34
CA GLU A 64 -8.75 -23.88 8.26
C GLU A 64 -8.37 -23.11 9.53
N ILE A 65 -9.23 -22.17 9.92
CA ILE A 65 -9.01 -21.35 11.12
C ILE A 65 -9.58 -22.11 12.34
N PRO A 66 -8.76 -22.48 13.33
CA PRO A 66 -9.24 -23.21 14.50
C PRO A 66 -10.27 -22.40 15.30
N PRO A 67 -11.26 -23.05 15.92
CA PRO A 67 -12.14 -22.38 16.87
C PRO A 67 -11.37 -22.02 18.15
N PHE A 68 -11.76 -20.92 18.79
CA PHE A 68 -11.25 -20.57 20.11
C PHE A 68 -11.85 -21.53 21.16
N LYS A 69 -11.00 -22.29 21.86
CA LYS A 69 -11.40 -23.28 22.88
C LYS A 69 -11.35 -22.77 24.33
N GLY A 70 -10.94 -21.52 24.55
CA GLY A 70 -10.88 -20.94 25.89
C GLY A 70 -12.28 -20.67 26.45
N ARG A 71 -12.37 -20.52 27.77
CA ARG A 71 -13.62 -20.08 28.42
C ARG A 71 -13.90 -18.67 27.90
N LEU A 72 -14.86 -18.53 27.00
CA LEU A 72 -15.44 -17.22 26.73
C LEU A 72 -15.88 -16.69 28.09
N VAL A 73 -15.39 -15.53 28.51
CA VAL A 73 -16.07 -14.79 29.54
C VAL A 73 -17.43 -14.48 28.91
N THR A 74 -18.43 -15.30 29.25
CA THR A 74 -19.82 -15.00 28.98
C THR A 74 -20.05 -13.59 29.47
N LYS A 75 -20.68 -12.78 28.60
CA LYS A 75 -21.19 -11.44 28.86
C LYS A 75 -21.13 -11.14 30.35
N ALA A 76 -20.16 -10.35 30.80
CA ALA A 76 -20.22 -9.81 32.15
C ALA A 76 -21.54 -9.03 32.25
N GLY A 77 -22.57 -9.67 32.81
CA GLY A 77 -23.84 -9.08 33.19
C GLY A 77 -24.93 -8.92 32.12
N LEU A 78 -25.11 -9.86 31.18
CA LEU A 78 -26.34 -9.90 30.36
C LEU A 78 -26.83 -11.35 30.16
N GLU A 79 -27.16 -12.01 31.26
CA GLU A 79 -28.10 -13.13 31.29
C GLU A 79 -29.47 -12.61 31.75
N GLU A 80 -30.51 -13.26 31.27
CA GLU A 80 -31.93 -12.91 31.39
C GLU A 80 -32.43 -12.95 32.83
N GLU A 81 -32.31 -11.85 33.57
CA GLU A 81 -33.12 -11.59 34.76
C GLU A 81 -33.41 -10.09 34.86
N GLY A 82 -34.69 -9.73 34.77
CA GLY A 82 -35.21 -8.46 35.26
C GLY A 82 -34.84 -7.22 34.44
N VAL A 83 -35.67 -6.19 34.59
CA VAL A 83 -35.45 -4.82 34.10
C VAL A 83 -33.99 -4.40 34.40
N GLU A 84 -33.17 -4.18 33.36
CA GLU A 84 -31.79 -3.68 33.52
C GLU A 84 -31.80 -2.42 34.40
N GLU A 85 -31.08 -2.43 35.53
CA GLU A 85 -30.79 -1.19 36.25
C GLU A 85 -30.12 -0.21 35.27
N ALA A 86 -30.69 0.98 35.12
CA ALA A 86 -30.18 1.99 34.22
C ALA A 86 -28.71 2.31 34.53
N PHE A 87 -27.87 2.47 33.49
CA PHE A 87 -26.47 2.83 33.69
C PHE A 87 -26.38 4.22 34.32
N GLU A 88 -25.90 4.30 35.56
CA GLU A 88 -25.59 5.55 36.23
C GLU A 88 -24.11 5.63 36.55
N ALA A 89 -23.50 6.77 36.23
CA ALA A 89 -22.10 7.03 36.51
C ALA A 89 -21.91 8.46 37.00
N THR A 90 -21.11 8.64 38.06
CA THR A 90 -20.70 9.97 38.53
C THR A 90 -19.19 9.98 38.72
N TYR A 91 -18.49 10.93 38.11
CA TYR A 91 -17.04 11.02 38.18
C TYR A 91 -16.53 12.47 38.05
N PRO A 92 -15.39 12.80 38.68
CA PRO A 92 -14.81 14.14 38.61
C PRO A 92 -14.22 14.41 37.23
N LEU A 93 -14.38 15.65 36.76
CA LEU A 93 -13.81 16.16 35.52
C LEU A 93 -12.61 17.08 35.80
N ILE A 94 -12.74 17.94 36.82
CA ILE A 94 -11.73 18.94 37.17
C ILE A 94 -11.52 18.94 38.69
N PRO A 95 -10.38 18.44 39.19
CA PRO A 95 -9.36 17.68 38.46
C PRO A 95 -9.84 16.25 38.12
N GLU A 96 -9.34 15.66 37.03
CA GLU A 96 -9.70 14.29 36.58
C GLU A 96 -9.42 13.21 37.64
N LYS A 97 -8.35 13.37 38.41
CA LYS A 97 -7.93 12.44 39.47
C LYS A 97 -7.62 13.22 40.75
N PRO A 98 -8.65 13.64 41.51
CA PRO A 98 -8.46 14.46 42.70
C PRO A 98 -7.67 13.70 43.76
N LYS A 99 -6.69 14.38 44.37
CA LYS A 99 -6.03 13.89 45.58
C LYS A 99 -7.02 13.89 46.74
N LYS A 100 -6.74 13.09 47.76
CA LYS A 100 -7.60 13.01 48.95
C LYS A 100 -7.70 14.40 49.62
N GLY A 101 -8.89 14.99 49.63
CA GLY A 101 -9.17 16.32 50.20
C GLY A 101 -9.03 17.49 49.22
N GLU A 102 -8.70 17.24 47.96
CA GLU A 102 -8.64 18.27 46.91
C GLU A 102 -10.07 18.64 46.44
N PRO A 103 -10.40 19.94 46.29
CA PRO A 103 -11.72 20.37 45.82
C PRO A 103 -11.98 19.93 44.38
N ILE A 104 -13.21 19.49 44.10
CA ILE A 104 -13.68 19.12 42.76
C ILE A 104 -14.49 20.29 42.21
N PHE A 105 -14.00 20.91 41.13
CA PHE A 105 -14.62 22.07 40.48
C PHE A 105 -15.56 21.69 39.34
N ALA A 106 -15.48 20.46 38.83
CA ALA A 106 -16.48 19.95 37.90
C ALA A 106 -16.60 18.43 38.02
N TYR A 107 -17.84 17.92 37.95
CA TYR A 107 -18.10 16.48 37.84
C TYR A 107 -19.22 16.22 36.83
N ALA A 108 -19.14 15.04 36.21
CA ALA A 108 -20.16 14.52 35.31
C ALA A 108 -21.09 13.57 36.06
N GLN A 109 -22.37 13.59 35.72
CA GLN A 109 -23.35 12.58 36.11
C GLN A 109 -24.10 12.11 34.86
N ILE A 110 -24.01 10.82 34.55
CA ILE A 110 -24.80 10.17 33.51
C ILE A 110 -25.97 9.50 34.20
N LYS A 111 -27.19 9.83 33.76
CA LYS A 111 -28.42 9.23 34.29
C LYS A 111 -29.42 8.94 33.19
N TRP A 112 -30.27 7.94 33.40
CA TRP A 112 -31.41 7.69 32.54
C TRP A 112 -32.56 8.63 32.89
N ASN A 113 -33.12 9.31 31.89
CA ASN A 113 -34.34 10.10 32.05
C ASN A 113 -35.53 9.26 31.56
N PRO A 114 -36.39 8.74 32.46
CA PRO A 114 -37.50 7.86 32.09
C PRO A 114 -38.61 8.59 31.32
N GLU A 115 -38.83 9.89 31.56
CA GLU A 115 -39.85 10.66 30.84
C GLU A 115 -39.48 10.87 29.37
N ARG A 116 -38.17 11.05 29.12
CA ARG A 116 -37.63 11.32 27.79
C ARG A 116 -37.08 10.07 27.10
N ASN A 117 -37.08 8.92 27.78
CA ASN A 117 -36.52 7.64 27.31
C ASN A 117 -35.11 7.77 26.69
N ARG A 118 -34.23 8.51 27.37
CA ARG A 118 -32.84 8.72 26.92
C ARG A 118 -31.90 8.96 28.10
N TYR A 119 -30.62 8.70 27.90
CA TYR A 119 -29.58 9.13 28.85
C TYR A 119 -29.32 10.64 28.72
N GLU A 120 -29.04 11.28 29.85
CA GLU A 120 -28.64 12.70 29.93
C GLU A 120 -27.25 12.79 30.58
N TYR A 121 -26.40 13.67 30.05
CA TYR A 121 -25.05 13.91 30.56
C TYR A 121 -25.01 15.24 31.32
N LEU A 122 -25.07 15.22 32.64
CA LEU A 122 -25.16 16.42 33.47
C LEU A 122 -23.78 16.84 33.97
N VAL A 123 -23.39 18.07 33.68
CA VAL A 123 -22.19 18.72 34.20
C VAL A 123 -22.56 19.61 35.37
N TYR A 124 -21.96 19.35 36.52
CA TYR A 124 -22.11 20.21 37.69
C TYR A 124 -20.81 20.95 37.96
N GLN A 125 -20.95 22.26 38.20
CA GLN A 125 -19.87 23.20 38.53
C GLN A 125 -20.29 24.00 39.77
N PRO A 126 -19.34 24.58 40.53
CA PRO A 126 -19.65 25.46 41.66
C PRO A 126 -20.60 26.59 41.25
N THR A 127 -21.71 26.73 41.96
CA THR A 127 -22.65 27.82 41.71
C THR A 127 -22.07 29.15 42.19
N LEU A 128 -22.09 30.16 41.32
CA LEU A 128 -21.77 31.53 41.70
C LEU A 128 -23.03 32.18 42.30
N SER A 129 -22.90 32.80 43.47
CA SER A 129 -23.96 33.67 43.98
C SER A 129 -24.20 34.84 43.00
N PRO A 130 -25.39 35.48 42.99
CA PRO A 130 -25.63 36.64 42.12
C PRO A 130 -24.59 37.74 42.27
N GLU A 131 -24.08 37.94 43.48
CA GLU A 131 -23.02 38.92 43.79
C GLU A 131 -21.67 38.48 43.22
N THR A 132 -21.25 37.23 43.48
CA THR A 132 -20.00 36.67 42.96
C THR A 132 -20.00 36.59 41.43
N LYS A 133 -21.17 36.33 40.81
CA LYS A 133 -21.32 36.32 39.34
C LYS A 133 -21.15 37.71 38.73
N ARG A 134 -21.75 38.75 39.33
CA ARG A 134 -21.53 40.15 38.90
C ARG A 134 -20.07 40.54 39.05
N LEU A 135 -19.45 40.14 40.15
CA LEU A 135 -18.05 40.37 40.42
C LEU A 135 -17.14 39.70 39.37
N PHE A 136 -17.38 38.42 39.08
CA PHE A 136 -16.66 37.67 38.05
C PHE A 136 -16.76 38.35 36.68
N LEU A 137 -17.96 38.74 36.24
CA LEU A 137 -18.15 39.44 34.96
C LEU A 137 -17.39 40.78 34.91
N LYS A 138 -17.37 41.52 36.02
CA LYS A 138 -16.60 42.76 36.13
C LYS A 138 -15.10 42.51 36.05
N ILE A 139 -14.58 41.51 36.78
CA ILE A 139 -13.17 41.13 36.75
C ILE A 139 -12.78 40.63 35.37
N LYS A 140 -13.60 39.79 34.73
CA LYS A 140 -13.39 39.27 33.38
C LYS A 140 -13.21 40.41 32.37
N ARG A 141 -14.13 41.38 32.34
CA ARG A 141 -14.04 42.53 31.44
C ARG A 141 -12.76 43.35 31.67
N LEU A 142 -12.40 43.59 32.92
CA LEU A 142 -11.19 44.36 33.25
C LEU A 142 -9.91 43.60 32.92
N LEU A 143 -9.91 42.27 33.05
CA LEU A 143 -8.82 41.43 32.58
C LEU A 143 -8.71 41.48 31.06
N GLU A 144 -9.82 41.38 30.32
CA GLU A 144 -9.84 41.52 28.86
C GLU A 144 -9.29 42.88 28.39
N GLU A 145 -9.54 43.96 29.14
CA GLU A 145 -9.01 45.31 28.85
C GLU A 145 -7.53 45.50 29.27
N LYS A 146 -7.06 44.80 30.31
CA LYS A 146 -5.70 44.96 30.88
C LYS A 146 -4.67 44.00 30.28
N LEU A 147 -5.10 42.86 29.74
CA LEU A 147 -4.19 41.85 29.19
C LEU A 147 -3.53 42.36 27.90
N ASP A 148 -2.24 42.68 28.01
CA ASP A 148 -1.35 43.14 26.96
C ASP A 148 -0.49 42.00 26.36
N VAL A 149 -0.51 40.82 26.99
CA VAL A 149 0.23 39.64 26.56
C VAL A 149 -0.70 38.63 25.93
N ASP A 150 -0.28 38.13 24.76
CA ASP A 150 -0.89 36.96 24.13
C ASP A 150 -0.56 35.69 24.95
N LEU A 151 -1.51 35.28 25.79
CA LEU A 151 -1.39 34.14 26.69
C LEU A 151 -1.12 32.82 25.95
N THR A 152 -1.47 32.73 24.66
CA THR A 152 -1.28 31.51 23.86
C THR A 152 0.19 31.21 23.56
N LYS A 153 1.07 32.21 23.69
CA LYS A 153 2.53 32.08 23.45
C LYS A 153 3.33 31.70 24.69
N LEU A 154 2.70 31.69 25.87
CA LEU A 154 3.33 31.34 27.14
C LEU A 154 3.12 29.86 27.48
N LYS A 155 3.98 29.31 28.35
CA LYS A 155 3.69 27.99 28.94
C LYS A 155 2.49 28.08 29.88
N GLU A 156 1.69 27.02 29.97
CA GLU A 156 0.46 26.97 30.80
C GLU A 156 0.70 27.40 32.25
N THR A 157 1.84 27.02 32.83
CA THR A 157 2.23 27.43 34.20
C THR A 157 2.50 28.93 34.30
N GLU A 158 3.23 29.50 33.35
CA GLU A 158 3.58 30.92 33.30
C GLU A 158 2.33 31.78 33.04
N ALA A 159 1.46 31.33 32.12
CA ALA A 159 0.20 31.99 31.82
C ALA A 159 -0.75 31.99 33.03
N ARG A 160 -0.83 30.87 33.76
CA ARG A 160 -1.61 30.77 35.00
C ARG A 160 -1.05 31.67 36.10
N GLU A 161 0.26 31.69 36.29
CA GLU A 161 0.91 32.58 37.27
C GLU A 161 0.64 34.06 36.95
N TYR A 162 0.76 34.45 35.67
CA TYR A 162 0.46 35.80 35.21
C TYR A 162 -1.00 36.18 35.46
N LEU A 163 -1.96 35.34 35.04
CA LEU A 163 -3.38 35.57 35.27
C LEU A 163 -3.72 35.63 36.76
N THR A 164 -3.13 34.76 37.58
CA THR A 164 -3.35 34.74 39.02
C THR A 164 -2.85 36.04 39.66
N LYS A 165 -1.67 36.53 39.24
CA LYS A 165 -1.11 37.82 39.67
C LYS A 165 -2.03 38.98 39.28
N GLN A 166 -2.41 39.08 38.01
CA GLN A 166 -3.28 40.16 37.52
C GLN A 166 -4.65 40.15 38.20
N SER A 167 -5.21 38.96 38.41
CA SER A 167 -6.49 38.80 39.12
C SER A 167 -6.37 39.24 40.58
N SER A 168 -5.27 38.91 41.26
CA SER A 168 -5.03 39.30 42.65
C SER A 168 -4.87 40.82 42.79
N GLU A 169 -4.12 41.46 41.89
CA GLU A 169 -3.97 42.93 41.85
C GLU A 169 -5.32 43.64 41.65
N LEU A 170 -6.18 43.13 40.75
CA LEU A 170 -7.52 43.69 40.56
C LEU A 170 -8.39 43.49 41.82
N MET A 171 -8.33 42.31 42.44
CA MET A 171 -9.07 42.05 43.67
C MET A 171 -8.66 42.98 44.82
N GLU A 172 -7.37 43.26 44.95
CA GLU A 172 -6.82 44.19 45.94
C GLU A 172 -7.22 45.64 45.63
N TYR A 173 -7.11 46.08 44.38
CA TYR A 173 -7.50 47.43 43.94
C TYR A 173 -8.96 47.75 44.25
N PHE A 174 -9.87 46.82 43.98
CA PHE A 174 -11.30 46.98 44.27
C PHE A 174 -11.69 46.65 45.71
N ARG A 175 -10.72 46.32 46.59
CA ARG A 175 -10.94 45.95 48.00
C ARG A 175 -11.96 44.83 48.17
N ILE A 176 -11.94 43.85 47.27
CA ILE A 176 -12.89 42.74 47.25
C ILE A 176 -12.51 41.76 48.37
N LYS A 177 -13.42 41.53 49.32
CA LYS A 177 -13.26 40.52 50.36
C LYS A 177 -13.94 39.23 49.93
N LEU A 178 -13.15 38.20 49.62
CA LEU A 178 -13.61 36.84 49.32
C LEU A 178 -13.06 35.87 50.36
N THR A 179 -13.88 34.89 50.73
CA THR A 179 -13.42 33.70 51.47
C THR A 179 -12.46 32.88 50.61
N GLU A 180 -11.67 32.02 51.24
CA GLU A 180 -10.70 31.18 50.51
C GLU A 180 -11.39 30.27 49.48
N THR A 181 -12.57 29.74 49.81
CA THR A 181 -13.40 28.95 48.90
C THR A 181 -13.87 29.78 47.70
N GLU A 182 -14.33 31.02 47.92
CA GLU A 182 -14.76 31.91 46.83
C GLU A 182 -13.61 32.30 45.92
N LYS A 183 -12.40 32.52 46.46
CA LYS A 183 -11.19 32.75 45.65
C LYS A 183 -10.88 31.55 44.76
N GLN A 184 -10.95 30.33 45.30
CA GLN A 184 -10.72 29.11 44.54
C GLN A 184 -11.77 28.92 43.42
N ILE A 185 -13.05 29.18 43.72
CA ILE A 185 -14.13 29.12 42.72
C ILE A 185 -13.91 30.17 41.63
N LEU A 186 -13.61 31.41 42.00
CA LEU A 186 -13.38 32.48 41.03
C LEU A 186 -12.14 32.19 40.17
N GLY A 187 -11.07 31.69 40.78
CA GLY A 187 -9.87 31.25 40.09
C GLY A 187 -10.16 30.15 39.06
N TYR A 188 -11.00 29.16 39.40
CA TYR A 188 -11.46 28.16 38.44
C TYR A 188 -12.15 28.79 37.23
N TYR A 189 -13.09 29.72 37.43
CA TYR A 189 -13.80 30.36 36.32
C TYR A 189 -12.90 31.26 35.46
N ILE A 190 -11.91 31.93 36.06
CA ILE A 190 -10.91 32.71 35.33
C ILE A 190 -10.02 31.79 34.49
N ASP A 191 -9.45 30.74 35.08
CA ASP A 191 -8.65 29.75 34.35
C ASP A 191 -9.45 29.13 33.20
N ARG A 192 -10.70 28.75 33.47
CA ARG A 192 -11.61 28.16 32.48
C ARG A 192 -11.85 29.09 31.29
N ASP A 193 -12.09 30.37 31.53
CA ASP A 193 -12.48 31.33 30.50
C ASP A 193 -11.30 32.00 29.78
N PHE A 194 -10.10 32.06 30.39
CA PHE A 194 -8.92 32.67 29.77
C PHE A 194 -7.93 31.64 29.23
N LEU A 195 -7.66 30.56 29.98
CA LEU A 195 -6.72 29.50 29.57
C LEU A 195 -7.43 28.31 28.92
N GLY A 196 -8.64 28.00 29.38
CA GLY A 196 -9.47 26.90 28.86
C GLY A 196 -10.40 27.32 27.73
N LEU A 197 -11.22 26.37 27.30
CA LEU A 197 -12.25 26.56 26.27
C LEU A 197 -13.59 27.05 26.85
N GLY A 198 -13.58 27.76 27.98
CA GLY A 198 -14.78 28.35 28.56
C GLY A 198 -15.83 27.32 28.97
N VAL A 199 -17.09 27.52 28.53
CA VAL A 199 -18.23 26.72 28.99
C VAL A 199 -18.13 25.22 28.71
N ILE A 200 -17.39 24.83 27.66
CA ILE A 200 -17.20 23.42 27.29
C ILE A 200 -15.96 22.79 27.92
N GLU A 201 -15.14 23.54 28.67
CA GLU A 201 -13.90 23.04 29.28
C GLU A 201 -14.12 21.73 30.09
N PRO A 202 -15.20 21.58 30.90
CA PRO A 202 -15.46 20.30 31.56
C PRO A 202 -15.66 19.13 30.57
N LEU A 203 -16.38 19.35 29.47
CA LEU A 203 -16.63 18.34 28.43
C LEU A 203 -15.33 17.99 27.67
N ILE A 204 -14.48 18.98 27.41
CA ILE A 204 -13.18 18.80 26.76
C ILE A 204 -12.22 18.04 27.68
N ARG A 205 -12.27 18.26 28.99
CA ARG A 205 -11.45 17.52 29.97
C ARG A 205 -11.87 16.06 30.13
N ASP A 206 -13.11 15.70 29.83
CA ASP A 206 -13.61 14.33 29.99
C ASP A 206 -12.99 13.34 28.97
N PRO A 207 -12.14 12.37 29.37
CA PRO A 207 -11.57 11.40 28.45
C PRO A 207 -12.62 10.44 27.84
N GLU A 208 -13.84 10.37 28.35
CA GLU A 208 -14.88 9.46 27.86
C GLU A 208 -15.77 10.08 26.76
N ILE A 209 -15.62 11.37 26.47
CA ILE A 209 -16.30 12.04 25.35
C ILE A 209 -15.47 11.94 24.06
N GLU A 210 -16.13 11.60 22.96
CA GLU A 210 -15.58 11.53 21.59
C GLU A 210 -15.89 12.80 20.81
N ASP A 211 -17.16 13.22 20.77
CA ASP A 211 -17.63 14.41 20.04
C ASP A 211 -18.44 15.35 20.93
N ILE A 212 -18.41 16.65 20.63
CA ILE A 212 -19.22 17.71 21.25
C ILE A 212 -19.90 18.48 20.12
N SER A 213 -21.23 18.62 20.14
CA SER A 213 -22.00 19.37 19.14
C SER A 213 -22.87 20.44 19.78
N CYS A 214 -22.74 21.67 19.29
CA CYS A 214 -23.64 22.78 19.59
C CYS A 214 -24.38 23.16 18.32
N ASP A 215 -25.68 22.88 18.27
CA ASP A 215 -26.48 22.98 17.05
C ASP A 215 -27.21 24.33 16.89
N GLY A 216 -27.02 25.25 17.84
CA GLY A 216 -27.63 26.59 17.83
C GLY A 216 -28.06 27.10 19.21
N VAL A 217 -28.62 28.30 19.22
CA VAL A 217 -29.09 29.00 20.44
C VAL A 217 -30.32 28.30 21.03
N GLY A 218 -30.35 28.16 22.35
CA GLY A 218 -31.44 27.50 23.09
C GLY A 218 -31.46 25.98 22.96
N ILE A 219 -30.50 25.39 22.25
CA ILE A 219 -30.38 23.94 22.08
C ILE A 219 -29.28 23.43 23.03
N PRO A 220 -29.53 22.38 23.83
CA PRO A 220 -28.49 21.75 24.63
C PRO A 220 -27.32 21.29 23.79
N ILE A 221 -26.10 21.47 24.29
CA ILE A 221 -24.92 20.84 23.70
C ILE A 221 -25.10 19.33 23.82
N TYR A 222 -24.87 18.61 22.74
CA TYR A 222 -24.84 17.16 22.70
C TYR A 222 -23.41 16.65 22.80
N VAL A 223 -23.23 15.51 23.47
CA VAL A 223 -21.96 14.81 23.55
C VAL A 223 -22.11 13.39 23.05
N PHE A 224 -21.12 12.89 22.32
CA PHE A 224 -21.03 11.47 21.97
C PHE A 224 -20.07 10.78 22.93
N HIS A 225 -20.58 9.83 23.72
CA HIS A 225 -19.76 9.09 24.68
C HIS A 225 -19.10 7.88 24.00
N ARG A 226 -17.84 7.61 24.35
CA ARG A 226 -17.02 6.54 23.78
C ARG A 226 -17.61 5.15 23.97
N ASN A 227 -18.27 4.91 25.11
CA ASN A 227 -19.12 3.74 25.31
C ASN A 227 -20.28 3.75 24.29
N PRO A 228 -20.29 2.85 23.29
CA PRO A 228 -21.28 2.87 22.21
C PRO A 228 -22.71 2.64 22.71
N ILE A 229 -22.87 2.03 23.88
CA ILE A 229 -24.19 1.82 24.51
C ILE A 229 -24.85 3.15 24.89
N LEU A 230 -24.07 4.13 25.32
CA LEU A 230 -24.57 5.45 25.74
C LEU A 230 -24.79 6.36 24.54
N GLY A 231 -23.85 6.35 23.59
CA GLY A 231 -23.95 7.09 22.35
C GLY A 231 -24.11 8.60 22.56
N SER A 232 -25.01 9.22 21.79
CA SER A 232 -25.28 10.67 21.83
C SER A 232 -26.24 11.02 22.98
N MET A 233 -25.83 11.96 23.84
CA MET A 233 -26.60 12.42 24.99
C MET A 233 -26.64 13.96 25.04
N PRO A 234 -27.80 14.56 25.37
CA PRO A 234 -27.86 15.99 25.65
C PRO A 234 -27.21 16.31 26.99
N THR A 235 -26.62 17.49 27.07
CA THR A 235 -26.10 18.05 28.31
C THR A 235 -27.05 19.07 28.94
N ASN A 236 -26.70 19.58 30.12
CA ASN A 236 -27.35 20.75 30.73
C ASN A 236 -26.72 22.09 30.31
N ILE A 237 -25.76 22.08 29.37
CA ILE A 237 -25.09 23.30 28.90
C ILE A 237 -25.83 23.81 27.66
N VAL A 238 -26.23 25.08 27.69
CA VAL A 238 -27.03 25.75 26.64
C VAL A 238 -26.51 27.18 26.46
N PHE A 239 -26.32 27.61 25.21
CA PHE A 239 -26.13 29.02 24.87
C PHE A 239 -27.48 29.71 24.72
N ASN A 240 -27.68 30.83 25.41
CA ASN A 240 -29.02 31.44 25.51
C ASN A 240 -29.22 32.64 24.57
N SER A 241 -28.16 33.22 24.02
CA SER A 241 -28.23 34.30 23.01
C SER A 241 -27.29 34.07 21.84
N SER A 242 -27.61 34.68 20.69
CA SER A 242 -26.74 34.64 19.49
C SER A 242 -25.41 35.33 19.77
N GLU A 243 -25.45 36.48 20.44
CA GLU A 243 -24.24 37.27 20.76
C GLU A 243 -23.23 36.47 21.58
N GLU A 244 -23.71 35.68 22.54
CA GLU A 244 -22.86 34.80 23.36
C GLU A 244 -22.18 33.73 22.51
N LEU A 245 -22.94 33.05 21.65
CA LEU A 245 -22.42 31.98 20.79
C LEU A 245 -21.50 32.51 19.69
N ASP A 246 -21.84 33.65 19.08
CA ASP A 246 -21.06 34.30 18.03
C ASP A 246 -19.70 34.76 18.56
N SER A 247 -19.69 35.46 19.71
CA SER A 247 -18.46 35.87 20.37
C SER A 247 -17.61 34.66 20.78
N TYR A 248 -18.25 33.57 21.17
CA TYR A 248 -17.58 32.33 21.53
C TYR A 248 -16.93 31.65 20.32
N LEU A 249 -17.60 31.60 19.16
CA LEU A 249 -17.02 31.07 17.92
C LEU A 249 -15.82 31.89 17.44
N VAL A 250 -15.89 33.22 17.52
CA VAL A 250 -14.76 34.10 17.17
C VAL A 250 -13.55 33.78 18.05
N ARG A 251 -13.77 33.58 19.36
CA ARG A 251 -12.70 33.17 20.28
C ARG A 251 -12.13 31.79 19.92
N LEU A 252 -12.96 30.80 19.58
CA LEU A 252 -12.49 29.48 19.17
C LEU A 252 -11.68 29.53 17.86
N ALA A 253 -12.10 30.36 16.89
CA ALA A 253 -11.36 30.58 15.65
C ALA A 253 -9.96 31.16 15.92
N GLN A 254 -9.88 32.16 16.80
CA GLN A 254 -8.60 32.76 17.22
C GLN A 254 -7.68 31.74 17.88
N LEU A 255 -8.21 30.86 18.75
CA LEU A 255 -7.44 29.77 19.36
C LEU A 255 -6.94 28.74 18.33
N CYS A 256 -7.60 28.62 17.18
CA CYS A 256 -7.13 27.81 16.05
C CYS A 256 -6.11 28.55 15.16
N GLY A 257 -5.79 29.81 15.46
CA GLY A 257 -4.96 30.67 14.62
C GLY A 257 -5.64 31.11 13.32
N GLN A 258 -6.97 31.08 13.28
CA GLN A 258 -7.79 31.44 12.13
C GLN A 258 -8.74 32.59 12.47
N ALA A 259 -9.33 33.20 11.45
CA ALA A 259 -10.37 34.21 11.61
C ALA A 259 -11.67 33.71 10.97
N ILE A 260 -12.79 33.98 11.61
CA ILE A 260 -14.14 33.73 11.10
C ILE A 260 -14.88 35.07 11.04
N SER A 261 -15.66 35.30 9.99
CA SER A 261 -16.41 36.54 9.79
C SER A 261 -17.69 36.28 9.01
N VAL A 262 -18.54 37.29 8.83
CA VAL A 262 -19.73 37.16 7.97
C VAL A 262 -19.35 36.88 6.50
N ILE A 263 -18.18 37.36 6.06
CA ILE A 263 -17.69 37.14 4.68
C ILE A 263 -17.09 35.73 4.51
N ASP A 264 -16.40 35.24 5.55
CA ASP A 264 -15.84 33.89 5.61
C ASP A 264 -16.36 33.16 6.87
N PRO A 265 -17.62 32.67 6.81
CA PRO A 265 -18.34 32.16 7.98
C PRO A 265 -18.05 30.69 8.32
N LEU A 266 -17.15 30.02 7.61
CA LEU A 266 -16.83 28.61 7.82
C LEU A 266 -15.46 28.47 8.47
N LEU A 267 -15.39 27.74 9.58
CA LEU A 267 -14.16 27.37 10.25
C LEU A 267 -13.93 25.86 10.13
N ASP A 268 -12.74 25.47 9.68
CA ASP A 268 -12.22 24.10 9.81
C ASP A 268 -10.78 24.22 10.32
N GLY A 269 -10.59 23.84 11.58
CA GLY A 269 -9.38 24.15 12.34
C GLY A 269 -9.04 23.09 13.39
N THR A 270 -7.93 23.31 14.09
CA THR A 270 -7.45 22.45 15.17
C THR A 270 -7.27 23.27 16.44
N LEU A 271 -7.90 22.82 17.52
CA LEU A 271 -7.84 23.44 18.85
C LEU A 271 -6.47 23.17 19.50
N PRO A 272 -6.08 23.93 20.55
CA PRO A 272 -4.79 23.79 21.22
C PRO A 272 -4.51 22.38 21.80
N ASP A 273 -5.55 21.61 22.12
CA ASP A 273 -5.44 20.24 22.62
C ASP A 273 -5.29 19.18 21.51
N GLY A 274 -5.31 19.61 20.24
CA GLY A 274 -5.27 18.77 19.04
C GLY A 274 -6.65 18.38 18.49
N SER A 275 -7.74 18.76 19.16
CA SER A 275 -9.10 18.42 18.74
C SER A 275 -9.49 19.16 17.47
N ARG A 276 -10.24 18.52 16.56
CA ARG A 276 -10.75 19.17 15.34
C ARG A 276 -12.02 19.93 15.65
N ILE A 277 -12.14 21.12 15.09
CA ILE A 277 -13.36 21.93 15.17
C ILE A 277 -13.86 22.26 13.76
N GLN A 278 -15.15 22.06 13.56
CA GLN A 278 -15.92 22.69 12.49
C GLN A 278 -16.85 23.71 13.14
N ALA A 279 -16.94 24.92 12.59
CA ALA A 279 -17.92 25.89 13.04
C ALA A 279 -18.49 26.70 11.88
N THR A 280 -19.72 27.17 12.06
CA THR A 280 -20.41 28.06 11.12
C THR A 280 -20.89 29.28 11.89
N LEU A 281 -20.49 30.48 11.46
CA LEU A 281 -20.92 31.76 12.04
C LEU A 281 -22.10 32.32 11.25
N GLY A 282 -23.10 32.83 11.96
CA GLY A 282 -24.20 33.59 11.38
C GLY A 282 -25.40 32.75 10.93
N THR A 283 -26.52 33.45 10.74
CA THR A 283 -27.81 32.85 10.38
C THR A 283 -28.05 32.75 8.87
N ASP A 284 -27.25 33.45 8.07
CA ASP A 284 -27.32 33.48 6.61
C ASP A 284 -26.93 32.12 5.99
N ILE A 285 -26.03 31.38 6.64
CA ILE A 285 -25.72 29.99 6.29
C ILE A 285 -26.49 29.01 7.17
N ALA A 286 -26.48 29.20 8.50
CA ALA A 286 -27.08 28.27 9.45
C ALA A 286 -28.40 28.83 10.01
N ARG A 287 -29.54 28.35 9.49
CA ARG A 287 -30.87 28.87 9.85
C ARG A 287 -31.23 28.84 11.35
N ARG A 288 -30.53 28.03 12.16
CA ARG A 288 -30.72 27.95 13.63
C ARG A 288 -29.71 28.80 14.42
N GLY A 289 -28.99 29.68 13.73
CA GLY A 289 -27.88 30.44 14.27
C GLY A 289 -26.55 29.72 14.16
N SER A 290 -25.51 30.38 14.66
CA SER A 290 -24.16 29.85 14.75
C SER A 290 -24.11 28.48 15.40
N ASN A 291 -23.18 27.63 14.97
CA ASN A 291 -23.03 26.26 15.47
C ASN A 291 -21.57 25.81 15.40
N PHE A 292 -21.24 24.77 16.17
CA PHE A 292 -19.95 24.11 16.08
C PHE A 292 -20.04 22.63 16.42
N SER A 293 -19.14 21.85 15.84
CA SER A 293 -18.89 20.46 16.20
C SER A 293 -17.40 20.25 16.45
N ILE A 294 -17.07 19.67 17.59
CA ILE A 294 -15.70 19.34 17.98
C ILE A 294 -15.56 17.81 18.03
N ARG A 295 -14.58 17.29 17.28
CA ARG A 295 -14.11 15.91 17.42
C ARG A 295 -12.86 15.91 18.26
N LYS A 296 -12.93 15.28 19.43
CA LYS A 296 -11.86 15.35 20.41
C LYS A 296 -10.64 14.55 19.99
N PHE A 297 -9.46 15.11 20.21
CA PHE A 297 -8.22 14.36 20.10
C PHE A 297 -8.15 13.28 21.18
N THR A 298 -7.98 12.04 20.76
CA THR A 298 -8.07 10.90 21.66
C THR A 298 -6.77 10.74 22.47
N LYS A 299 -6.80 11.18 23.74
CA LYS A 299 -5.66 11.00 24.65
C LYS A 299 -5.36 9.54 24.97
N PHE A 300 -6.40 8.73 25.11
CA PHE A 300 -6.33 7.32 25.45
C PHE A 300 -7.08 6.50 24.39
N PRO A 301 -6.38 5.99 23.37
CA PRO A 301 -7.02 5.24 22.31
C PRO A 301 -7.57 3.90 22.81
N PHE A 302 -8.62 3.41 22.13
CA PHE A 302 -9.08 2.05 22.36
C PHE A 302 -7.98 1.04 22.00
N THR A 303 -8.11 -0.13 22.62
CA THR A 303 -7.13 -1.22 22.54
C THR A 303 -7.84 -2.51 22.13
N PRO A 304 -7.12 -3.57 21.74
CA PRO A 304 -7.69 -4.89 21.50
C PRO A 304 -8.68 -5.31 22.60
N THR A 305 -8.30 -5.09 23.86
CA THR A 305 -9.12 -5.40 25.05
C THR A 305 -10.48 -4.70 25.03
N HIS A 306 -10.53 -3.42 24.63
CA HIS A 306 -11.78 -2.68 24.53
C HIS A 306 -12.69 -3.25 23.43
N LEU A 307 -12.14 -3.50 22.24
CA LEU A 307 -12.94 -4.04 21.12
C LEU A 307 -13.51 -5.44 21.44
N LEU A 308 -12.74 -6.28 22.15
CA LEU A 308 -13.22 -7.57 22.65
C LEU A 308 -14.31 -7.42 23.72
N LYS A 309 -14.13 -6.48 24.66
CA LYS A 309 -15.10 -6.22 25.74
C LYS A 309 -16.44 -5.68 25.23
N TYR A 310 -16.42 -4.80 24.24
CA TYR A 310 -17.64 -4.29 23.59
C TYR A 310 -18.21 -5.27 22.55
N GLY A 311 -17.52 -6.39 22.30
CA GLY A 311 -17.93 -7.38 21.31
C GLY A 311 -17.88 -6.84 19.87
N THR A 312 -17.12 -5.79 19.60
CA THR A 312 -16.92 -5.24 18.23
C THR A 312 -16.29 -6.28 17.32
N VAL A 313 -15.39 -7.09 17.86
CA VAL A 313 -14.72 -8.20 17.19
C VAL A 313 -14.54 -9.34 18.20
N ASP A 314 -14.50 -10.59 17.75
CA ASP A 314 -14.19 -11.74 18.59
C ASP A 314 -12.67 -12.02 18.66
N ILE A 315 -12.25 -12.80 19.66
CA ILE A 315 -10.83 -13.12 19.90
C ILE A 315 -10.19 -13.77 18.67
N LYS A 316 -10.93 -14.67 18.00
CA LYS A 316 -10.47 -15.42 16.83
C LYS A 316 -10.20 -14.49 15.65
N THR A 317 -11.14 -13.62 15.29
CA THR A 317 -10.96 -12.67 14.19
C THR A 317 -9.85 -11.68 14.49
N LEU A 318 -9.75 -11.19 15.73
CA LEU A 318 -8.69 -10.24 16.10
C LEU A 318 -7.30 -10.88 16.13
N ALA A 319 -7.17 -12.14 16.57
CA ALA A 319 -5.91 -12.89 16.49
C ALA A 319 -5.48 -13.13 15.04
N TYR A 320 -6.43 -13.40 14.14
CA TYR A 320 -6.16 -13.54 12.70
C TYR A 320 -5.65 -12.22 12.11
N LEU A 321 -6.29 -11.09 12.43
CA LEU A 321 -5.85 -9.77 11.96
C LEU A 321 -4.49 -9.38 12.55
N TRP A 322 -4.23 -9.71 13.82
CA TRP A 322 -2.90 -9.56 14.43
C TRP A 322 -1.87 -10.36 13.62
N LEU A 323 -2.15 -11.62 13.30
CA LEU A 323 -1.25 -12.45 12.49
C LEU A 323 -0.99 -11.85 11.11
N ALA A 324 -2.03 -11.36 10.43
CA ALA A 324 -1.87 -10.74 9.11
C ALA A 324 -0.97 -9.48 9.17
N VAL A 325 -1.23 -8.56 10.11
CA VAL A 325 -0.40 -7.35 10.30
C VAL A 325 1.04 -7.71 10.65
N ASP A 326 1.24 -8.74 11.48
CA ASP A 326 2.58 -9.16 11.86
C ASP A 326 3.45 -9.64 10.68
N TYR A 327 2.82 -10.23 9.66
CA TYR A 327 3.48 -10.79 8.48
C TYR A 327 3.51 -9.83 7.27
N GLY A 328 3.20 -8.55 7.48
CA GLY A 328 3.31 -7.54 6.44
C GLY A 328 2.10 -7.49 5.49
N CYS A 329 0.93 -8.00 5.89
CA CYS A 329 -0.26 -7.91 5.05
C CYS A 329 -0.81 -6.48 5.02
N SER A 330 -1.29 -6.06 3.84
CA SER A 330 -1.97 -4.78 3.67
C SER A 330 -3.45 -4.91 4.01
N VAL A 331 -3.95 -4.03 4.90
CA VAL A 331 -5.33 -4.08 5.42
C VAL A 331 -6.03 -2.76 5.18
N LEU A 332 -7.19 -2.83 4.51
CA LEU A 332 -8.07 -1.69 4.29
C LEU A 332 -9.31 -1.82 5.18
N VAL A 333 -9.51 -0.85 6.07
CA VAL A 333 -10.68 -0.78 6.95
C VAL A 333 -11.74 0.11 6.33
N SER A 334 -12.90 -0.47 6.04
CA SER A 334 -14.02 0.19 5.38
C SER A 334 -15.25 0.26 6.27
N GLY A 335 -16.12 1.24 6.02
CA GLY A 335 -17.39 1.39 6.72
C GLY A 335 -17.96 2.80 6.54
N GLY A 336 -19.23 2.97 6.92
CA GLY A 336 -19.90 4.26 6.93
C GLY A 336 -19.25 5.29 7.85
N THR A 337 -19.82 6.49 7.90
CA THR A 337 -19.37 7.53 8.84
C THR A 337 -19.65 7.07 10.29
N ALA A 338 -18.74 7.38 11.22
CA ALA A 338 -18.84 7.05 12.65
C ALA A 338 -18.94 5.54 13.01
N THR A 339 -18.58 4.63 12.11
CA THR A 339 -18.51 3.18 12.40
C THR A 339 -17.25 2.75 13.18
N GLY A 340 -16.32 3.68 13.44
CA GLY A 340 -15.08 3.41 14.19
C GLY A 340 -13.89 2.96 13.35
N LYS A 341 -13.81 3.36 12.06
CA LYS A 341 -12.69 2.98 11.16
C LYS A 341 -11.32 3.36 11.71
N THR A 342 -11.09 4.63 12.06
CA THR A 342 -9.80 5.08 12.59
C THR A 342 -9.47 4.42 13.93
N VAL A 343 -10.48 4.19 14.77
CA VAL A 343 -10.35 3.44 16.03
C VAL A 343 -9.82 2.04 15.77
N PHE A 344 -10.43 1.31 14.82
CA PHE A 344 -10.03 -0.04 14.47
C PHE A 344 -8.63 -0.06 13.81
N LEU A 345 -8.35 0.91 12.93
CA LEU A 345 -7.03 1.12 12.32
C LEU A 345 -5.94 1.32 13.39
N ASN A 346 -6.20 2.14 14.42
CA ASN A 346 -5.28 2.37 15.51
C ASN A 346 -5.01 1.09 16.32
N VAL A 347 -6.06 0.29 16.59
CA VAL A 347 -5.91 -1.01 17.25
C VAL A 347 -5.07 -1.98 16.41
N LEU A 348 -5.30 -2.07 15.10
CA LEU A 348 -4.47 -2.90 14.21
C LEU A 348 -3.02 -2.44 14.20
N SER A 349 -2.79 -1.13 14.28
CA SER A 349 -1.44 -0.55 14.29
C SER A 349 -0.65 -0.93 15.55
N LEU A 350 -1.33 -1.25 16.67
CA LEU A 350 -0.68 -1.78 17.88
C LEU A 350 -0.06 -3.17 17.68
N PHE A 351 -0.44 -3.88 16.63
CA PHE A 351 0.11 -5.19 16.26
C PHE A 351 1.34 -5.10 15.36
N ILE A 352 1.75 -3.92 14.89
CA ILE A 352 3.00 -3.76 14.15
C ILE A 352 4.18 -4.00 15.11
N LYS A 353 5.22 -4.71 14.66
CA LYS A 353 6.40 -4.98 15.50
C LYS A 353 7.10 -3.69 15.93
N PRO A 354 7.61 -3.60 17.17
CA PRO A 354 8.20 -2.37 17.70
C PRO A 354 9.49 -1.96 16.99
N GLU A 355 10.19 -2.88 16.32
CA GLU A 355 11.41 -2.61 15.55
C GLU A 355 11.12 -2.02 14.16
N MET A 356 9.89 -2.14 13.65
CA MET A 356 9.50 -1.65 12.33
C MET A 356 9.29 -0.14 12.33
N LYS A 357 9.80 0.53 11.29
CA LYS A 357 9.56 1.94 11.03
C LYS A 357 8.14 2.16 10.52
N ILE A 358 7.37 2.95 11.27
CA ILE A 358 6.01 3.34 10.91
C ILE A 358 6.03 4.79 10.45
N VAL A 359 5.41 5.08 9.30
CA VAL A 359 5.06 6.46 8.93
C VAL A 359 3.54 6.56 8.83
N SER A 360 2.93 7.39 9.68
CA SER A 360 1.50 7.68 9.58
C SER A 360 1.26 9.00 8.86
N ILE A 361 0.20 9.06 8.07
CA ILE A 361 -0.15 10.21 7.24
C ILE A 361 -1.64 10.45 7.37
N GLU A 362 -2.01 11.61 7.89
CA GLU A 362 -3.38 11.91 8.28
C GLU A 362 -3.77 13.34 7.88
N ASP A 363 -5.03 13.58 7.53
CA ASP A 363 -5.52 14.95 7.33
C ASP A 363 -5.54 15.72 8.67
N THR A 364 -5.85 15.01 9.75
CA THR A 364 -5.83 15.49 11.12
C THR A 364 -5.27 14.37 11.98
N ALA A 365 -4.41 14.68 12.95
CA ALA A 365 -3.85 13.66 13.82
C ALA A 365 -4.97 12.97 14.62
N GLU A 366 -5.19 11.67 14.39
CA GLU A 366 -6.13 10.83 15.14
C GLU A 366 -5.41 9.62 15.76
N LEU A 367 -4.35 9.12 15.12
CA LEU A 367 -3.58 7.98 15.58
C LEU A 367 -2.70 8.31 16.78
N ARG A 368 -2.56 7.33 17.67
CA ARG A 368 -1.70 7.44 18.85
C ARG A 368 -1.03 6.11 19.14
N LEU A 369 0.21 6.00 18.69
CA LEU A 369 0.99 4.77 18.81
C LEU A 369 2.05 4.89 19.93
N PRO A 370 2.26 3.83 20.72
CA PRO A 370 3.35 3.76 21.69
C PRO A 370 4.69 3.37 21.03
N HIS A 371 4.71 3.14 19.72
CA HIS A 371 5.89 2.71 18.96
C HIS A 371 6.99 3.78 18.96
N PRO A 372 8.24 3.41 19.30
CA PRO A 372 9.35 4.36 19.33
C PRO A 372 9.80 4.78 17.93
N HIS A 373 9.69 3.88 16.93
CA HIS A 373 10.12 4.12 15.56
C HIS A 373 8.97 4.63 14.67
N TRP A 374 8.19 5.60 15.17
CA TRP A 374 7.03 6.15 14.47
C TRP A 374 7.25 7.62 14.07
N VAL A 375 6.96 7.93 12.80
CA VAL A 375 6.95 9.30 12.25
C VAL A 375 5.51 9.69 11.90
N PRO A 376 4.87 10.59 12.68
CA PRO A 376 3.55 11.12 12.34
C PRO A 376 3.66 12.32 11.40
N HIS A 377 3.00 12.25 10.25
CA HIS A 377 2.80 13.36 9.33
C HIS A 377 1.33 13.77 9.28
N VAL A 378 1.08 15.08 9.28
CA VAL A 378 -0.27 15.65 9.20
C VAL A 378 -0.30 16.65 8.04
N ALA A 379 -1.37 16.61 7.24
CA ALA A 379 -1.60 17.55 6.15
C ALA A 379 -1.69 19.00 6.67
N ARG A 380 -1.33 19.97 5.83
CA ARG A 380 -1.37 21.39 6.20
C ARG A 380 -2.30 22.16 5.26
N VAL A 381 -3.34 22.74 5.85
CA VAL A 381 -4.26 23.68 5.19
C VAL A 381 -3.51 24.98 4.89
N PRO A 382 -3.73 25.64 3.73
CA PRO A 382 -3.08 26.90 3.41
C PRO A 382 -3.41 28.00 4.43
N ILE A 383 -2.38 28.73 4.88
CA ILE A 383 -2.53 29.89 5.76
C ILE A 383 -2.91 31.09 4.88
N ALA A 384 -3.96 31.83 5.28
CA ALA A 384 -4.27 33.12 4.68
C ALA A 384 -3.13 34.10 5.03
N THR A 385 -2.39 34.57 4.01
CA THR A 385 -1.45 35.68 4.18
C THR A 385 -2.16 36.99 3.86
N GLU A 386 -1.69 38.11 4.43
CA GLU A 386 -2.25 39.46 4.27
C GLU A 386 -2.47 39.90 2.81
N GLU A 387 -1.83 39.24 1.84
CA GLU A 387 -1.94 39.51 0.39
C GLU A 387 -2.89 38.55 -0.38
N GLY A 388 -3.73 37.77 0.30
CA GLY A 388 -4.75 36.93 -0.34
C GLY A 388 -4.24 35.74 -1.17
N LYS A 389 -2.91 35.51 -1.24
CA LYS A 389 -2.32 34.32 -1.86
C LYS A 389 -2.18 33.20 -0.83
N ARG A 390 -3.01 32.16 -0.99
CA ARG A 390 -2.85 30.86 -0.31
C ARG A 390 -1.52 30.22 -0.76
N LYS A 391 -0.51 30.21 0.11
CA LYS A 391 0.79 29.52 -0.12
C LYS A 391 1.05 28.54 1.02
N GLY A 392 1.59 27.37 0.69
CA GLY A 392 2.07 26.39 1.67
C GLY A 392 1.12 25.23 1.98
N GLU A 393 0.13 24.94 1.15
CA GLU A 393 -0.64 23.69 1.25
C GLU A 393 0.29 22.47 1.09
N ILE A 394 0.10 21.46 1.95
CA ILE A 394 0.76 20.16 1.84
C ILE A 394 -0.35 19.12 2.01
N ASP A 395 -0.62 18.35 0.95
CA ASP A 395 -1.68 17.34 0.95
C ASP A 395 -1.16 15.93 1.31
N LEU A 396 -2.08 14.97 1.49
CA LEU A 396 -1.72 13.58 1.80
C LEU A 396 -0.84 12.94 0.72
N PHE A 397 -1.02 13.33 -0.54
CA PHE A 397 -0.25 12.80 -1.66
C PHE A 397 1.22 13.25 -1.59
N ASP A 398 1.46 14.52 -1.26
CA ASP A 398 2.80 15.06 -1.07
C ASP A 398 3.51 14.39 0.12
N LEU A 399 2.81 14.21 1.23
CA LEU A 399 3.33 13.54 2.43
C LEU A 399 3.65 12.06 2.16
N LEU A 400 2.75 11.36 1.46
CA LEU A 400 2.91 9.94 1.14
C LEU A 400 4.05 9.72 0.14
N LYS A 401 4.26 10.66 -0.77
CA LYS A 401 5.41 10.64 -1.68
C LYS A 401 6.73 10.88 -0.95
N GLU A 402 6.76 11.78 0.03
CA GLU A 402 7.97 12.05 0.83
C GLU A 402 8.26 10.93 1.83
N SER A 403 7.23 10.31 2.42
CA SER A 403 7.41 9.20 3.36
C SER A 403 8.15 8.02 2.73
N MET A 404 7.98 7.75 1.44
CA MET A 404 8.71 6.67 0.75
C MET A 404 10.22 6.84 0.78
N ARG A 405 10.72 8.08 0.83
CA ARG A 405 12.16 8.37 0.94
C ARG A 405 12.70 8.06 2.33
N GLN A 406 11.81 7.92 3.30
CA GLN A 406 12.15 7.56 4.66
C GLN A 406 12.30 6.05 4.85
N ARG A 407 12.01 5.23 3.82
CA ARG A 407 12.02 3.75 3.87
C ARG A 407 11.20 3.19 5.04
N PRO A 408 9.87 3.43 5.06
CA PRO A 408 8.99 2.86 6.07
C PRO A 408 8.87 1.34 5.87
N ASP A 409 8.83 0.59 6.98
CA ASP A 409 8.42 -0.81 6.96
C ASP A 409 6.88 -0.92 6.87
N TYR A 410 6.18 0.03 7.49
CA TYR A 410 4.73 0.14 7.48
C TYR A 410 4.27 1.57 7.20
N ILE A 411 3.28 1.70 6.32
CA ILE A 411 2.63 2.97 6.04
C ILE A 411 1.21 2.91 6.55
N ILE A 412 0.82 3.93 7.32
CA ILE A 412 -0.54 4.07 7.82
C ILE A 412 -1.14 5.33 7.23
N LEU A 413 -2.18 5.19 6.42
CA LEU A 413 -2.91 6.32 5.85
C LEU A 413 -4.25 6.45 6.55
N GLY A 414 -4.48 7.59 7.21
CA GLY A 414 -5.68 7.83 8.03
C GLY A 414 -6.97 7.54 7.27
N GLU A 415 -7.15 8.14 6.09
CA GLU A 415 -8.26 7.83 5.19
C GLU A 415 -7.87 8.08 3.73
N VAL A 416 -8.24 7.16 2.84
CA VAL A 416 -8.11 7.31 1.39
C VAL A 416 -9.30 8.10 0.85
N ARG A 417 -9.03 9.25 0.25
CA ARG A 417 -10.03 10.19 -0.29
C ARG A 417 -9.77 10.59 -1.74
N GLY A 418 -8.57 10.41 -2.29
CA GLY A 418 -8.19 10.85 -3.63
C GLY A 418 -6.91 10.21 -4.18
N LYS A 419 -6.10 11.02 -4.87
CA LYS A 419 -4.89 10.61 -5.65
C LYS A 419 -3.82 9.92 -4.81
N GLU A 420 -3.80 10.10 -3.50
CA GLU A 420 -2.88 9.44 -2.57
C GLU A 420 -3.08 7.91 -2.56
N ALA A 421 -4.27 7.40 -2.88
CA ALA A 421 -4.50 5.96 -3.03
C ALA A 421 -3.53 5.34 -4.04
N TYR A 422 -3.26 6.07 -5.13
CA TYR A 422 -2.36 5.60 -6.18
C TYR A 422 -0.95 5.36 -5.64
N VAL A 423 -0.44 6.29 -4.83
CA VAL A 423 0.86 6.14 -4.19
C VAL A 423 0.82 5.03 -3.15
N LEU A 424 -0.28 4.84 -2.43
CA LEU A 424 -0.42 3.74 -1.47
C LEU A 424 -0.30 2.37 -2.16
N PHE A 425 -0.98 2.19 -3.30
CA PHE A 425 -1.13 0.89 -3.98
C PHE A 425 -0.07 0.57 -5.05
N GLN A 426 0.82 1.50 -5.45
CA GLN A 426 1.64 1.33 -6.66
C GLN A 426 3.17 1.47 -6.48
N GLN A 427 3.75 1.19 -5.32
CA GLN A 427 4.96 1.91 -4.89
C GLN A 427 6.28 1.72 -5.68
N MET A 428 6.48 2.65 -6.62
CA MET A 428 7.69 3.44 -6.94
C MET A 428 9.02 2.70 -7.23
N ALA A 429 8.97 1.55 -7.88
CA ALA A 429 10.09 1.08 -8.70
C ALA A 429 10.12 1.88 -10.01
N SER A 430 11.27 2.37 -10.48
CA SER A 430 11.28 3.09 -11.77
C SER A 430 12.61 3.00 -12.52
N ILE A 431 12.53 3.02 -13.85
CA ILE A 431 13.67 3.03 -14.75
C ILE A 431 13.78 4.39 -15.48
N PRO A 432 15.00 4.88 -15.79
CA PRO A 432 15.16 6.15 -16.47
C PRO A 432 14.53 6.10 -17.87
N GLY A 433 13.96 7.21 -18.33
CA GLY A 433 13.17 7.24 -19.57
C GLY A 433 13.87 6.73 -20.86
N TYR A 434 15.21 6.78 -20.89
CA TYR A 434 15.98 6.26 -22.02
C TYR A 434 16.13 4.74 -22.03
N GLU A 435 15.85 4.08 -20.90
CA GLU A 435 15.96 2.64 -20.77
C GLU A 435 14.93 1.97 -21.67
N LYS A 436 15.35 0.87 -22.31
CA LYS A 436 14.48 0.17 -23.26
C LYS A 436 13.81 -1.01 -22.58
N VAL A 437 12.52 -1.13 -22.83
CA VAL A 437 11.67 -2.24 -22.40
C VAL A 437 11.27 -3.07 -23.61
N MET A 438 11.06 -4.37 -23.38
CA MET A 438 10.61 -5.30 -24.41
C MET A 438 9.09 -5.22 -24.54
N ILE A 439 8.59 -4.84 -25.72
CA ILE A 439 7.17 -4.56 -25.96
C ILE A 439 6.71 -5.35 -27.17
N PHE A 440 5.55 -5.99 -27.04
CA PHE A 440 4.77 -6.50 -28.15
C PHE A 440 3.70 -5.47 -28.52
N ASN A 441 3.67 -5.06 -29.78
CA ASN A 441 2.65 -4.19 -30.34
C ASN A 441 2.31 -4.63 -31.76
N ASP A 442 1.03 -4.69 -32.12
CA ASP A 442 0.57 -5.09 -33.47
C ASP A 442 1.22 -6.41 -33.97
N ASN A 443 1.33 -7.41 -33.09
CA ASN A 443 2.03 -8.67 -33.36
C ASN A 443 3.53 -8.50 -33.75
N HIS A 444 4.20 -7.47 -33.26
CA HIS A 444 5.64 -7.27 -33.41
C HIS A 444 6.33 -7.10 -32.06
N LEU A 445 7.43 -7.83 -31.86
CA LEU A 445 8.32 -7.65 -30.71
C LEU A 445 9.32 -6.52 -30.99
N ARG A 446 9.40 -5.53 -30.10
CA ARG A 446 10.27 -4.36 -30.24
C ARG A 446 10.89 -3.95 -28.90
N ARG A 447 12.12 -3.41 -28.95
CA ARG A 447 12.75 -2.72 -27.82
C ARG A 447 12.47 -1.23 -27.90
N VAL A 448 11.58 -0.73 -27.05
CA VAL A 448 11.11 0.66 -27.07
C VAL A 448 11.63 1.39 -25.83
N ARG A 449 12.05 2.65 -25.98
CA ARG A 449 12.36 3.50 -24.81
C ARG A 449 11.08 3.67 -23.99
N ILE A 450 11.14 3.42 -22.69
CA ILE A 450 9.94 3.49 -21.83
C ILE A 450 9.26 4.87 -21.91
N SER A 451 10.04 5.96 -22.03
CA SER A 451 9.49 7.32 -22.15
C SER A 451 8.72 7.60 -23.45
N ARG A 452 8.75 6.68 -24.43
CA ARG A 452 8.01 6.79 -25.69
C ARG A 452 6.71 6.00 -25.69
N LEU A 453 6.47 5.21 -24.64
CA LEU A 453 5.23 4.50 -24.48
C LEU A 453 4.15 5.46 -23.98
N VAL A 454 2.93 5.24 -24.45
CA VAL A 454 1.76 6.06 -24.12
C VAL A 454 0.68 5.15 -23.55
N SER A 455 0.16 5.50 -22.37
CA SER A 455 -0.94 4.78 -21.72
C SER A 455 -2.18 4.72 -22.60
N GLY A 456 -2.93 3.61 -22.55
CA GLY A 456 -4.13 3.39 -23.36
C GLY A 456 -3.88 2.79 -24.75
N LYS A 457 -2.63 2.58 -25.16
CA LYS A 457 -2.30 1.77 -26.35
C LYS A 457 -2.20 0.29 -25.98
N ALA A 458 -2.56 -0.59 -26.92
CA ALA A 458 -2.57 -2.04 -26.75
C ALA A 458 -1.16 -2.67 -26.78
N TYR A 459 -0.29 -2.23 -25.87
CA TYR A 459 1.03 -2.84 -25.66
C TYR A 459 0.92 -4.10 -24.82
N LYS A 460 1.81 -5.07 -25.05
CA LYS A 460 2.05 -6.22 -24.16
C LYS A 460 3.54 -6.33 -23.84
N THR A 461 3.93 -7.07 -22.80
CA THR A 461 5.35 -7.26 -22.47
C THR A 461 5.63 -8.68 -21.97
N VAL A 462 6.90 -9.08 -21.95
CA VAL A 462 7.33 -10.37 -21.43
C VAL A 462 7.39 -10.29 -19.91
N THR A 463 6.72 -11.21 -19.24
CA THR A 463 6.73 -11.37 -17.78
C THR A 463 7.11 -12.80 -17.40
N ILE A 464 7.56 -12.99 -16.16
CA ILE A 464 7.70 -14.31 -15.54
C ILE A 464 6.72 -14.39 -14.37
N ASP A 465 6.02 -15.50 -14.28
CA ASP A 465 5.25 -15.86 -13.10
C ASP A 465 6.22 -16.45 -12.06
N PRO A 466 6.43 -15.79 -10.90
CA PRO A 466 7.42 -16.22 -9.94
C PRO A 466 7.06 -17.54 -9.22
N GLU A 467 5.79 -17.96 -9.26
CA GLU A 467 5.34 -19.23 -8.67
C GLU A 467 5.56 -20.42 -9.61
N THR A 468 5.23 -20.22 -10.89
CA THR A 468 5.32 -21.30 -11.90
C THR A 468 6.62 -21.30 -12.69
N GLU A 469 7.45 -20.27 -12.53
CA GLU A 469 8.65 -19.99 -13.32
C GLU A 469 8.39 -19.90 -14.84
N LYS A 470 7.12 -19.72 -15.27
CA LYS A 470 6.72 -19.66 -16.68
C LYS A 470 6.67 -18.23 -17.21
N VAL A 471 7.06 -18.07 -18.46
CA VAL A 471 7.02 -16.81 -19.22
C VAL A 471 5.62 -16.57 -19.77
N LYS A 472 5.10 -15.34 -19.62
CA LYS A 472 3.80 -14.88 -20.13
C LYS A 472 3.95 -13.60 -20.94
N ILE A 473 2.96 -13.29 -21.79
CA ILE A 473 2.87 -12.02 -22.55
C ILE A 473 1.55 -11.29 -22.27
N PRO A 474 1.32 -10.79 -21.04
CA PRO A 474 0.14 -9.99 -20.69
C PRO A 474 0.19 -8.56 -21.28
N PRO A 475 -0.98 -7.90 -21.44
CA PRO A 475 -1.05 -6.49 -21.82
C PRO A 475 -0.43 -5.58 -20.75
N ILE A 476 0.13 -4.45 -21.18
CA ILE A 476 0.53 -3.34 -20.32
C ILE A 476 -0.69 -2.45 -20.13
N GLU A 477 -1.08 -2.20 -18.89
CA GLU A 477 -2.26 -1.37 -18.61
C GLU A 477 -1.90 0.12 -18.58
N PHE A 478 -0.82 0.47 -17.88
CA PHE A 478 -0.44 1.86 -17.65
C PHE A 478 1.08 2.04 -17.70
N ILE A 479 1.49 3.18 -18.27
CA ILE A 479 2.84 3.71 -18.16
C ILE A 479 2.80 4.94 -17.29
N VAL A 480 3.72 5.02 -16.34
CA VAL A 480 3.73 6.05 -15.30
C VAL A 480 5.04 6.80 -15.39
N ALA A 481 4.97 8.13 -15.29
CA ALA A 481 6.14 8.99 -15.17
C ALA A 481 6.22 9.50 -13.73
N HIS A 482 7.38 9.33 -13.11
CA HIS A 482 7.65 9.75 -11.74
C HIS A 482 8.60 10.95 -11.70
N THR A 483 8.81 11.47 -10.48
CA THR A 483 9.64 12.66 -10.26
C THR A 483 11.10 12.40 -10.65
N PRO A 484 11.73 13.34 -11.35
CA PRO A 484 13.12 13.20 -11.77
C PRO A 484 14.11 12.93 -10.62
N THR A 485 15.05 12.00 -10.81
CA THR A 485 16.11 11.66 -9.83
C THR A 485 17.50 11.97 -10.36
N LYS A 486 18.44 12.27 -9.44
CA LYS A 486 19.87 12.43 -9.76
C LYS A 486 20.68 11.16 -9.54
N LYS A 487 20.19 10.18 -8.79
CA LYS A 487 20.93 8.97 -8.43
C LYS A 487 20.30 7.75 -9.08
N LEU A 488 21.10 7.03 -9.87
CA LEU A 488 20.71 5.80 -10.56
C LEU A 488 21.72 4.68 -10.26
N PHE A 489 21.30 3.44 -10.48
CA PHE A 489 22.11 2.24 -10.29
C PHE A 489 22.15 1.48 -11.60
N LYS A 490 23.35 1.16 -12.08
CA LYS A 490 23.56 0.34 -13.27
C LYS A 490 24.06 -1.03 -12.87
N ILE A 491 23.23 -2.04 -13.09
CA ILE A 491 23.56 -3.45 -12.87
C ILE A 491 24.20 -4.00 -14.15
N VAL A 492 25.28 -4.75 -13.99
CA VAL A 492 25.92 -5.51 -15.07
C VAL A 492 26.08 -6.95 -14.62
N THR A 493 25.71 -7.91 -15.45
CA THR A 493 25.77 -9.35 -15.14
C THR A 493 27.00 -10.05 -15.74
N LYS A 494 27.27 -11.30 -15.34
CA LYS A 494 28.37 -12.12 -15.88
C LYS A 494 28.16 -12.47 -17.35
N SER A 495 26.91 -12.66 -17.79
CA SER A 495 26.60 -12.82 -19.22
C SER A 495 26.75 -11.52 -20.02
N GLY A 496 26.96 -10.38 -19.38
CA GLY A 496 27.17 -9.07 -20.01
C GLY A 496 25.90 -8.26 -20.27
N ARG A 497 24.79 -8.64 -19.64
CA ARG A 497 23.53 -7.87 -19.66
C ARG A 497 23.66 -6.65 -18.78
N GLU A 498 22.92 -5.58 -19.13
CA GLU A 498 22.96 -4.33 -18.40
C GLU A 498 21.55 -3.76 -18.23
N VAL A 499 21.22 -3.27 -17.03
CA VAL A 499 20.00 -2.48 -16.79
C VAL A 499 20.30 -1.32 -15.86
N THR A 500 19.64 -0.18 -16.08
CA THR A 500 19.75 1.00 -15.20
C THR A 500 18.41 1.26 -14.53
N THR A 501 18.40 1.47 -13.22
CA THR A 501 17.18 1.65 -12.40
C THR A 501 17.40 2.69 -11.29
N THR A 502 16.35 3.06 -10.58
CA THR A 502 16.46 3.66 -9.24
C THR A 502 16.86 2.61 -8.20
N GLY A 503 17.40 3.05 -7.05
CA GLY A 503 17.85 2.13 -5.99
C GLY A 503 16.73 1.35 -5.32
N ASN A 504 15.56 1.98 -5.23
CA ASN A 504 14.32 1.39 -4.71
C ASN A 504 13.55 0.57 -5.76
N HIS A 505 14.11 0.35 -6.97
CA HIS A 505 13.53 -0.60 -7.91
C HIS A 505 13.85 -2.02 -7.44
N SER A 506 12.91 -2.96 -7.58
CA SER A 506 13.17 -4.37 -7.31
C SER A 506 13.58 -5.14 -8.58
N VAL A 507 14.52 -6.07 -8.45
CA VAL A 507 14.83 -7.10 -9.45
C VAL A 507 14.55 -8.47 -8.84
N PHE A 508 14.37 -9.48 -9.66
CA PHE A 508 14.21 -10.84 -9.16
C PHE A 508 15.56 -11.52 -8.94
N THR A 509 15.76 -12.05 -7.75
CA THR A 509 16.85 -12.96 -7.38
C THR A 509 16.40 -14.41 -7.31
N TYR A 510 17.37 -15.33 -7.35
CA TYR A 510 17.14 -16.77 -7.29
C TYR A 510 18.01 -17.44 -6.22
N THR A 511 17.38 -17.93 -5.15
CA THR A 511 18.00 -18.77 -4.11
C THR A 511 17.53 -20.21 -4.27
N ASP A 512 16.30 -20.48 -3.83
CA ASP A 512 15.53 -21.72 -4.02
C ASP A 512 14.23 -21.48 -4.82
N ARG A 513 13.84 -20.21 -4.95
CA ARG A 513 12.68 -19.71 -5.69
C ARG A 513 12.96 -18.29 -6.17
N ILE A 514 12.08 -17.76 -7.02
CA ILE A 514 12.14 -16.36 -7.46
C ILE A 514 11.68 -15.43 -6.34
N GLU A 515 12.54 -14.51 -5.89
CA GLU A 515 12.21 -13.52 -4.87
C GLU A 515 12.67 -12.12 -5.29
N PRO A 516 11.91 -11.05 -5.02
CA PRO A 516 12.35 -9.70 -5.33
C PRO A 516 13.39 -9.20 -4.30
N ILE A 517 14.38 -8.45 -4.79
CA ILE A 517 15.34 -7.69 -3.96
C ILE A 517 15.44 -6.26 -4.50
N LEU A 518 15.62 -5.28 -3.62
CA LEU A 518 15.89 -3.90 -4.02
C LEU A 518 17.27 -3.78 -4.65
N VAL A 519 17.40 -2.99 -5.71
CA VAL A 519 18.68 -2.77 -6.40
C VAL A 519 19.75 -2.16 -5.47
N GLU A 520 19.36 -1.36 -4.49
CA GLU A 520 20.28 -0.80 -3.50
C GLU A 520 20.79 -1.79 -2.45
N GLU A 521 20.10 -2.93 -2.30
CA GLU A 521 20.49 -4.03 -1.40
C GLU A 521 21.25 -5.15 -2.15
N LEU A 522 21.14 -5.16 -3.47
CA LEU A 522 21.82 -6.09 -4.36
C LEU A 522 23.35 -5.98 -4.21
N LYS A 523 24.03 -7.12 -4.22
CA LYS A 523 25.49 -7.25 -4.10
C LYS A 523 26.09 -7.92 -5.32
N GLU A 524 27.38 -7.69 -5.55
CA GLU A 524 28.14 -8.47 -6.53
C GLU A 524 28.16 -9.94 -6.10
N GLY A 525 27.86 -10.84 -7.03
CA GLY A 525 27.72 -12.27 -6.76
C GLY A 525 26.27 -12.75 -6.61
N ASP A 526 25.31 -11.84 -6.36
CA ASP A 526 23.90 -12.21 -6.28
C ASP A 526 23.39 -12.80 -7.60
N LYS A 527 22.46 -13.74 -7.48
CA LYS A 527 21.86 -14.47 -8.60
C LYS A 527 20.59 -13.76 -9.05
N ILE A 528 20.54 -13.19 -10.25
CA ILE A 528 19.36 -12.51 -10.80
C ILE A 528 18.70 -13.31 -11.92
N VAL A 529 17.37 -13.18 -12.02
CA VAL A 529 16.54 -13.89 -12.98
C VAL A 529 16.46 -13.12 -14.30
N ILE A 530 16.62 -13.85 -15.40
CA ILE A 530 16.34 -13.38 -16.76
C ILE A 530 15.52 -14.46 -17.50
N PRO A 531 14.78 -14.14 -18.56
CA PRO A 531 14.14 -15.16 -19.39
C PRO A 531 15.18 -16.02 -20.12
N SER A 532 15.00 -17.35 -20.14
CA SER A 532 15.79 -18.26 -20.98
C SER A 532 15.21 -18.42 -22.39
N LYS A 533 13.89 -18.21 -22.53
CA LYS A 533 13.16 -18.24 -23.80
C LYS A 533 12.08 -17.17 -23.84
N ILE A 534 11.74 -16.71 -25.05
CA ILE A 534 10.57 -15.87 -25.31
C ILE A 534 9.77 -16.41 -26.50
N PRO A 535 8.44 -16.20 -26.56
CA PRO A 535 7.62 -16.71 -27.66
C PRO A 535 8.02 -16.16 -29.04
N CYS A 536 7.86 -17.01 -30.06
CA CYS A 536 8.10 -16.72 -31.49
C CYS A 536 6.93 -17.22 -32.34
N GLY A 537 6.92 -16.95 -33.65
CA GLY A 537 5.87 -17.43 -34.55
C GLY A 537 4.49 -16.78 -34.39
N PHE A 538 4.37 -15.75 -33.53
CA PHE A 538 3.12 -15.02 -33.28
C PHE A 538 2.72 -14.10 -34.45
N ASN A 539 3.56 -13.96 -35.47
CA ASN A 539 3.30 -13.16 -36.68
C ASN A 539 4.04 -13.77 -37.88
N ASP A 540 3.79 -15.05 -38.15
CA ASP A 540 4.48 -15.78 -39.23
C ASP A 540 3.91 -15.43 -40.61
N VAL A 541 4.14 -14.20 -41.03
CA VAL A 541 3.65 -13.68 -42.31
C VAL A 541 4.39 -14.28 -43.51
N GLU A 542 3.66 -14.44 -44.61
CA GLU A 542 4.24 -14.82 -45.92
C GLU A 542 4.65 -13.62 -46.77
N TRP A 543 4.07 -12.45 -46.51
CA TRP A 543 4.25 -11.26 -47.32
C TRP A 543 4.59 -10.05 -46.45
N LEU A 544 5.63 -9.32 -46.84
CA LEU A 544 5.99 -8.04 -46.27
C LEU A 544 5.33 -6.92 -47.09
N ASN A 545 4.49 -6.13 -46.43
CA ASN A 545 3.86 -4.97 -47.05
C ASN A 545 4.83 -3.78 -47.10
N LEU A 546 5.13 -3.29 -48.31
CA LEU A 546 6.05 -2.18 -48.53
C LEU A 546 5.34 -0.87 -48.89
N MET A 547 4.02 -0.70 -48.69
CA MET A 547 3.25 0.52 -49.06
C MET A 547 3.92 1.85 -48.69
N SER A 548 4.69 1.86 -47.60
CA SER A 548 5.45 3.05 -47.17
C SER A 548 6.73 3.36 -47.99
N LEU A 549 7.03 2.53 -49.00
CA LEU A 549 8.22 2.57 -49.86
C LEU A 549 7.84 2.37 -51.34
N SER A 550 6.84 1.54 -51.62
CA SER A 550 6.28 1.23 -52.95
C SER A 550 4.95 0.51 -52.78
N ASP A 551 4.03 0.55 -53.75
CA ASP A 551 2.76 -0.21 -53.71
C ASP A 551 2.92 -1.75 -53.83
N ALA A 552 4.16 -2.25 -53.74
CA ALA A 552 4.49 -3.66 -53.85
C ALA A 552 4.37 -4.42 -52.51
N LYS A 553 3.98 -5.71 -52.60
CA LYS A 553 4.15 -6.71 -51.54
C LYS A 553 5.33 -7.60 -51.88
N LEU A 554 6.18 -7.89 -50.92
CA LEU A 554 7.35 -8.77 -51.10
C LEU A 554 7.13 -10.10 -50.39
N LYS A 555 7.28 -11.22 -51.11
CA LYS A 555 7.17 -12.55 -50.51
C LYS A 555 8.36 -12.81 -49.59
N ILE A 556 8.11 -13.32 -48.39
CA ILE A 556 9.14 -13.72 -47.43
C ILE A 556 9.58 -15.14 -47.77
N THR A 557 10.50 -15.24 -48.73
CA THR A 557 11.14 -16.51 -49.11
C THR A 557 12.37 -16.79 -48.25
N PRO A 558 12.82 -18.06 -48.16
CA PRO A 558 14.10 -18.40 -47.53
C PRO A 558 15.27 -17.57 -48.08
N GLU A 559 15.32 -17.38 -49.41
CA GLU A 559 16.35 -16.58 -50.09
C GLU A 559 16.29 -15.10 -49.70
N PHE A 560 15.09 -14.52 -49.55
CA PHE A 560 14.96 -13.14 -49.07
C PHE A 560 15.47 -12.98 -47.65
N LEU A 561 15.15 -13.92 -46.76
CA LEU A 561 15.63 -13.93 -45.37
C LEU A 561 17.16 -14.09 -45.31
N ARG A 562 17.73 -14.97 -46.14
CA ARG A 562 19.19 -15.10 -46.26
C ARG A 562 19.83 -13.82 -46.81
N LEU A 563 19.25 -13.20 -47.83
CA LEU A 563 19.73 -11.93 -48.39
C LEU A 563 19.77 -10.81 -47.34
N LEU A 564 18.74 -10.72 -46.47
CA LEU A 564 18.75 -9.79 -45.33
C LEU A 564 19.88 -10.08 -44.34
N GLY A 565 20.10 -11.36 -44.01
CA GLY A 565 21.19 -11.80 -43.15
C GLY A 565 22.56 -11.40 -43.71
N TYR A 566 22.78 -11.65 -45.00
CA TYR A 566 24.00 -11.25 -45.71
C TYR A 566 24.17 -9.74 -45.80
N TYR A 567 23.11 -8.98 -46.01
CA TYR A 567 23.21 -7.52 -46.00
C TYR A 567 23.66 -7.01 -44.62
N ILE A 568 23.09 -7.55 -43.53
CA ILE A 568 23.43 -7.10 -42.17
C ILE A 568 24.87 -7.48 -41.80
N SER A 569 25.35 -8.66 -42.16
CA SER A 569 26.72 -9.06 -41.86
C SER A 569 27.71 -8.41 -42.85
N LYS A 570 27.55 -8.67 -44.14
CA LYS A 570 28.51 -8.38 -45.21
C LYS A 570 28.10 -7.31 -46.21
N GLY A 571 26.91 -6.74 -46.09
CA GLY A 571 26.42 -5.74 -47.03
C GLY A 571 26.82 -4.30 -46.73
N SER A 572 26.86 -3.48 -47.78
CA SER A 572 26.98 -2.04 -47.73
C SER A 572 26.10 -1.41 -48.81
N ILE A 573 25.58 -0.21 -48.51
CA ILE A 573 24.91 0.66 -49.48
C ILE A 573 25.60 2.02 -49.44
N ASP A 574 25.86 2.58 -50.62
CA ASP A 574 26.41 3.93 -50.75
C ASP A 574 25.24 4.93 -50.80
N THR A 575 25.09 5.72 -49.74
CA THR A 575 24.06 6.76 -49.67
C THR A 575 24.49 8.09 -50.29
N ALA A 576 25.77 8.26 -50.62
CA ALA A 576 26.30 9.48 -51.23
C ALA A 576 26.08 9.47 -52.75
N LYS A 577 26.20 8.31 -53.39
CA LYS A 577 25.92 8.13 -54.82
C LYS A 577 24.44 7.84 -55.05
N LYS A 578 23.77 8.61 -55.92
CA LYS A 578 22.34 8.42 -56.28
C LYS A 578 22.09 7.21 -57.21
N ASN A 579 22.94 6.18 -57.15
CA ASN A 579 22.87 5.03 -58.06
C ASN A 579 22.15 3.81 -57.47
N ASN A 580 21.67 3.86 -56.21
CA ASN A 580 20.98 2.76 -55.52
C ASN A 580 21.77 1.43 -55.54
N SER A 581 23.10 1.51 -55.48
CA SER A 581 23.98 0.34 -55.48
C SER A 581 23.96 -0.37 -54.12
N ILE A 582 23.83 -1.69 -54.17
CA ILE A 582 23.92 -2.59 -53.02
C ILE A 582 25.08 -3.53 -53.29
N ASN A 583 26.00 -3.61 -52.33
CA ASN A 583 27.22 -4.39 -52.47
C ASN A 583 27.33 -5.38 -51.30
N LEU A 584 27.60 -6.64 -51.61
CA LEU A 584 27.88 -7.71 -50.63
C LEU A 584 29.32 -8.21 -50.82
N TYR A 585 30.01 -8.50 -49.72
CA TYR A 585 31.42 -8.88 -49.74
C TYR A 585 31.66 -10.22 -49.02
N ASN A 586 32.34 -11.18 -49.66
CA ASN A 586 32.83 -12.36 -48.97
C ASN A 586 34.07 -12.93 -49.68
N SER A 587 34.87 -13.72 -48.95
CA SER A 587 36.01 -14.46 -49.51
C SER A 587 35.70 -15.95 -49.72
N ASN A 588 34.66 -16.48 -49.11
CA ASN A 588 34.27 -17.89 -49.24
C ASN A 588 33.35 -18.09 -50.45
N LYS A 589 33.79 -18.90 -51.41
CA LYS A 589 33.06 -19.20 -52.65
C LYS A 589 31.65 -19.76 -52.40
N LYS A 590 31.48 -20.68 -51.43
CA LYS A 590 30.15 -21.26 -51.13
C LYS A 590 29.16 -20.20 -50.64
N ILE A 591 29.64 -19.21 -49.89
CA ILE A 591 28.79 -18.12 -49.41
C ILE A 591 28.48 -17.14 -50.55
N LEU A 592 29.45 -16.84 -51.42
CA LEU A 592 29.24 -16.00 -52.61
C LEU A 592 28.23 -16.62 -53.57
N ASP A 593 28.26 -17.94 -53.76
CA ASP A 593 27.32 -18.65 -54.62
C ASP A 593 25.89 -18.56 -54.06
N ASP A 594 25.66 -18.79 -52.76
CA ASP A 594 24.33 -18.58 -52.16
C ASP A 594 23.91 -17.10 -52.14
N MET A 595 24.83 -16.16 -51.97
CA MET A 595 24.54 -14.72 -52.13
C MET A 595 24.04 -14.41 -53.54
N ARG A 596 24.69 -14.95 -54.58
CA ARG A 596 24.29 -14.78 -55.98
C ARG A 596 22.90 -15.34 -56.22
N ASP A 597 22.66 -16.58 -55.80
CA ASP A 597 21.36 -17.25 -55.90
C ASP A 597 20.25 -16.44 -55.20
N CYS A 598 20.53 -15.92 -54.01
CA CYS A 598 19.59 -15.09 -53.28
C CYS A 598 19.27 -13.79 -54.03
N ILE A 599 20.28 -13.11 -54.58
CA ILE A 599 20.06 -11.87 -55.36
C ILE A 599 19.22 -12.18 -56.60
N GLU A 600 19.58 -13.21 -57.36
CA GLU A 600 18.90 -13.56 -58.61
C GLU A 600 17.44 -13.93 -58.36
N LYS A 601 17.16 -14.85 -57.42
CA LYS A 601 15.79 -15.30 -57.12
C LYS A 601 14.90 -14.22 -56.52
N VAL A 602 15.46 -13.31 -55.73
CA VAL A 602 14.69 -12.29 -55.00
C VAL A 602 14.49 -11.03 -55.84
N THR A 603 15.44 -10.69 -56.71
CA THR A 603 15.45 -9.41 -57.43
C THR A 603 15.34 -9.54 -58.94
N ASN A 604 15.44 -10.75 -59.51
CA ASN A 604 15.58 -11.02 -60.94
C ASN A 604 16.72 -10.22 -61.58
N LYS A 605 17.79 -9.96 -60.83
CA LYS A 605 19.02 -9.30 -61.30
C LYS A 605 20.21 -10.22 -61.09
N ILE A 606 21.08 -10.24 -62.09
CA ILE A 606 22.39 -10.89 -61.99
C ILE A 606 23.37 -9.86 -61.43
N PRO A 607 24.01 -10.12 -60.27
CA PRO A 607 24.98 -9.19 -59.70
C PRO A 607 26.26 -9.14 -60.52
N LYS A 608 26.86 -7.96 -60.61
CA LYS A 608 28.22 -7.78 -61.14
C LYS A 608 29.23 -8.24 -60.10
N GLU A 609 30.14 -9.09 -60.53
CA GLU A 609 31.21 -9.61 -59.69
C GLU A 609 32.52 -8.84 -59.94
N ARG A 610 33.20 -8.45 -58.88
CA ARG A 610 34.51 -7.81 -58.94
C ARG A 610 35.39 -8.31 -57.80
N ILE A 611 36.64 -8.65 -58.11
CA ILE A 611 37.65 -8.90 -57.08
C ILE A 611 38.14 -7.55 -56.57
N THR A 612 37.99 -7.31 -55.26
CA THR A 612 38.46 -6.09 -54.61
C THR A 612 39.86 -6.31 -54.05
N THR A 613 40.79 -5.45 -54.45
CA THR A 613 42.19 -5.44 -53.96
C THR A 613 42.31 -4.44 -52.81
N GLY A 614 41.84 -4.86 -51.62
CA GLY A 614 41.98 -4.14 -50.35
C GLY A 614 42.80 -4.92 -49.32
N PHE A 615 42.61 -4.65 -48.01
CA PHE A 615 43.31 -5.32 -46.89
C PHE A 615 43.21 -6.87 -46.89
N SER A 616 42.26 -7.44 -47.64
CA SER A 616 42.18 -8.86 -47.99
C SER A 616 41.46 -9.01 -49.33
N SER A 617 41.86 -9.96 -50.18
CA SER A 617 41.15 -10.27 -51.42
C SER A 617 39.73 -10.75 -51.09
N ALA A 618 38.73 -9.92 -51.33
CA ALA A 618 37.32 -10.27 -51.19
C ALA A 618 36.60 -10.05 -52.51
N THR A 619 35.67 -10.94 -52.83
CA THR A 619 34.80 -10.78 -53.98
C THR A 619 33.62 -9.90 -53.58
N GLU A 620 33.39 -8.85 -54.38
CA GLU A 620 32.24 -7.97 -54.30
C GLU A 620 31.17 -8.44 -55.29
N LEU A 621 29.96 -8.69 -54.80
CA LEU A 621 28.75 -8.84 -55.60
C LEU A 621 27.96 -7.54 -55.52
N SER A 622 27.81 -6.85 -56.64
CA SER A 622 27.16 -5.55 -56.73
C SER A 622 25.94 -5.58 -57.65
N PHE A 623 24.82 -5.04 -57.19
CA PHE A 623 23.62 -4.89 -58.01
C PHE A 623 22.89 -3.59 -57.67
N THR A 624 22.09 -3.10 -58.62
CA THR A 624 21.32 -1.87 -58.45
C THR A 624 19.85 -2.20 -58.36
N HIS A 625 19.22 -1.83 -57.25
CA HIS A 625 17.78 -2.04 -57.08
C HIS A 625 17.19 -1.01 -56.11
N LYS A 626 16.34 -0.12 -56.61
CA LYS A 626 15.76 0.99 -55.82
C LYS A 626 14.97 0.51 -54.59
N THR A 627 14.06 -0.44 -54.76
CA THR A 627 13.21 -0.95 -53.66
C THR A 627 14.01 -1.61 -52.55
N PHE A 628 14.91 -2.56 -52.89
CA PHE A 628 15.78 -3.21 -51.91
C PHE A 628 16.77 -2.26 -51.25
N PHE A 629 17.29 -1.27 -51.98
CA PHE A 629 18.18 -0.26 -51.41
C PHE A 629 17.47 0.50 -50.28
N GLU A 630 16.25 0.98 -50.54
CA GLU A 630 15.47 1.71 -49.55
C GLU A 630 14.96 0.80 -48.42
N LEU A 631 14.60 -0.46 -48.73
CA LEU A 631 14.25 -1.48 -47.75
C LEU A 631 15.41 -1.71 -46.77
N PHE A 632 16.62 -2.00 -47.26
CA PHE A 632 17.79 -2.23 -46.42
C PHE A 632 18.16 -0.99 -45.60
N LYS A 633 18.15 0.19 -46.23
CA LYS A 633 18.41 1.46 -45.53
C LYS A 633 17.46 1.69 -44.37
N ARG A 634 16.16 1.45 -44.56
CA ARG A 634 15.11 1.72 -43.55
C ARG A 634 15.02 0.64 -42.48
N PHE A 635 14.94 -0.63 -42.89
CA PHE A 635 14.67 -1.76 -42.00
C PHE A 635 15.93 -2.32 -41.34
N CYS A 636 17.06 -2.36 -42.05
CA CYS A 636 18.31 -2.92 -41.54
C CYS A 636 19.32 -1.84 -41.10
N GLY A 637 19.20 -0.61 -41.62
CA GLY A 637 20.16 0.47 -41.38
C GLY A 637 21.40 0.36 -42.29
N HIS A 638 22.25 1.39 -42.30
CA HIS A 638 23.47 1.44 -43.11
C HIS A 638 24.68 1.88 -42.29
N GLY A 639 25.87 1.41 -42.66
CA GLY A 639 27.10 1.59 -41.88
C GLY A 639 27.14 0.68 -40.65
N SER A 640 28.32 0.12 -40.36
CA SER A 640 28.50 -0.98 -39.38
C SER A 640 27.97 -0.68 -37.98
N LYS A 641 28.02 0.58 -37.52
CA LYS A 641 27.54 1.00 -36.20
C LYS A 641 26.01 1.13 -36.08
N ASN A 642 25.30 1.28 -37.19
CA ASN A 642 23.85 1.56 -37.20
C ASN A 642 23.00 0.38 -37.69
N LYS A 643 23.65 -0.72 -38.11
CA LYS A 643 22.95 -1.95 -38.51
C LYS A 643 22.09 -2.49 -37.36
N LYS A 644 20.95 -3.10 -37.69
CA LYS A 644 19.94 -3.64 -36.77
C LYS A 644 19.16 -4.77 -37.44
N ILE A 645 18.50 -5.61 -36.65
CA ILE A 645 17.58 -6.64 -37.16
C ILE A 645 16.22 -5.97 -37.41
N PRO A 646 15.57 -6.20 -38.57
CA PRO A 646 14.22 -5.70 -38.82
C PRO A 646 13.20 -6.27 -37.83
N ASP A 647 12.32 -5.42 -37.30
CA ASP A 647 11.36 -5.79 -36.25
C ASP A 647 10.41 -6.97 -36.63
N PHE A 648 10.14 -7.18 -37.92
CA PHE A 648 9.27 -8.29 -38.36
C PHE A 648 9.93 -9.67 -38.20
N ILE A 649 11.26 -9.76 -38.19
CA ILE A 649 11.99 -11.03 -38.07
C ILE A 649 11.68 -11.72 -36.73
N PHE A 650 11.51 -10.95 -35.66
CA PHE A 650 11.23 -11.51 -34.32
C PHE A 650 9.88 -12.22 -34.20
N GLY A 651 8.95 -12.00 -35.14
CA GLY A 651 7.62 -12.63 -35.15
C GLY A 651 7.49 -13.86 -36.04
N LEU A 652 8.52 -14.18 -36.83
CA LEU A 652 8.50 -15.31 -37.77
C LEU A 652 8.63 -16.66 -37.05
N SER A 653 8.33 -17.74 -37.77
CA SER A 653 8.59 -19.11 -37.31
C SER A 653 10.08 -19.36 -37.06
N ARG A 654 10.40 -20.36 -36.21
CA ARG A 654 11.79 -20.73 -35.91
C ARG A 654 12.59 -21.08 -37.16
N GLU A 655 11.95 -21.75 -38.13
CA GLU A 655 12.55 -22.12 -39.42
C GLU A 655 12.96 -20.89 -40.24
N LYS A 656 12.07 -19.89 -40.36
CA LYS A 656 12.35 -18.63 -41.06
C LYS A 656 13.41 -17.80 -40.34
N ILE A 657 13.34 -17.71 -39.01
CA ILE A 657 14.40 -17.10 -38.20
C ILE A 657 15.74 -17.82 -38.45
N GLY A 658 15.71 -19.14 -38.55
CA GLY A 658 16.84 -20.00 -38.87
C GLY A 658 17.50 -19.68 -40.21
N GLN A 659 16.70 -19.44 -41.26
CA GLN A 659 17.20 -19.00 -42.57
C GLN A 659 17.95 -17.66 -42.47
N PHE A 660 17.36 -16.68 -41.80
CA PHE A 660 17.99 -15.38 -41.57
C PHE A 660 19.30 -15.51 -40.78
N LEU A 661 19.29 -16.27 -39.68
CA LEU A 661 20.47 -16.48 -38.83
C LEU A 661 21.58 -17.24 -39.57
N SER A 662 21.24 -18.17 -40.47
CA SER A 662 22.21 -18.94 -41.25
C SER A 662 23.10 -18.02 -42.09
N ALA A 663 22.50 -17.06 -42.79
CA ALA A 663 23.24 -16.08 -43.59
C ALA A 663 23.94 -15.02 -42.74
N LEU A 664 23.31 -14.60 -41.63
CA LEU A 664 23.91 -13.65 -40.69
C LEU A 664 25.23 -14.21 -40.11
N TYR A 665 25.21 -15.46 -39.62
CA TYR A 665 26.38 -16.15 -39.08
C TYR A 665 27.37 -16.60 -40.17
N ALA A 666 26.93 -16.93 -41.39
CA ALA A 666 27.85 -17.19 -42.49
C ALA A 666 28.72 -15.96 -42.83
N GLY A 667 28.20 -14.74 -42.61
CA GLY A 667 28.98 -13.52 -42.81
C GLY A 667 29.96 -13.21 -41.68
N ASP A 668 29.45 -12.87 -40.50
CA ASP A 668 30.25 -12.36 -39.37
C ASP A 668 30.31 -13.33 -38.19
N GLY A 669 29.75 -14.52 -38.35
CA GLY A 669 29.85 -15.60 -37.38
C GLY A 669 31.16 -16.36 -37.52
N SER A 670 31.59 -16.93 -36.40
CA SER A 670 32.70 -17.87 -36.35
C SER A 670 32.35 -18.99 -35.40
N LEU A 671 32.58 -20.22 -35.86
CA LEU A 671 32.56 -21.41 -35.04
C LEU A 671 34.02 -21.83 -34.80
N ASN A 672 34.41 -21.84 -33.52
CA ASN A 672 35.59 -22.59 -33.09
C ASN A 672 35.06 -23.86 -32.38
N ARG A 673 35.84 -24.94 -32.28
CA ARG A 673 35.47 -26.31 -31.87
C ARG A 673 34.61 -26.48 -30.60
N GLU A 674 34.35 -25.40 -29.85
CA GLU A 674 33.64 -25.37 -28.57
C GLU A 674 32.61 -24.22 -28.45
N LYS A 675 32.50 -23.28 -29.40
CA LYS A 675 31.59 -22.13 -29.26
C LYS A 675 31.19 -21.49 -30.59
N PHE A 676 29.93 -21.05 -30.67
CA PHE A 676 29.50 -20.07 -31.66
C PHE A 676 29.84 -18.67 -31.18
N SER A 677 30.28 -17.83 -32.11
CA SER A 677 30.55 -16.43 -31.86
C SER A 677 30.07 -15.54 -33.01
N TYR A 678 29.60 -14.34 -32.69
CA TYR A 678 29.23 -13.30 -33.64
C TYR A 678 29.83 -11.97 -33.19
N GLN A 679 30.39 -11.19 -34.11
CA GLN A 679 31.01 -9.91 -33.78
C GLN A 679 30.32 -8.76 -34.50
N THR A 680 30.11 -7.65 -33.79
CA THR A 680 29.58 -6.42 -34.39
C THR A 680 30.03 -5.17 -33.63
N THR A 681 30.10 -4.03 -34.32
CA THR A 681 30.30 -2.72 -33.70
C THR A 681 28.98 -2.03 -33.35
N SER A 682 27.84 -2.53 -33.85
CA SER A 682 26.51 -2.00 -33.53
C SER A 682 26.02 -2.56 -32.19
N LYS A 683 25.86 -1.68 -31.19
CA LYS A 683 25.22 -2.04 -29.91
C LYS A 683 23.79 -2.52 -30.14
N ARG A 684 23.07 -1.93 -31.11
CA ARG A 684 21.69 -2.31 -31.41
C ARG A 684 21.62 -3.72 -32.00
N LEU A 685 22.46 -4.03 -32.98
CA LEU A 685 22.51 -5.37 -33.56
C LEU A 685 22.89 -6.44 -32.52
N ALA A 686 23.79 -6.11 -31.60
CA ALA A 686 24.14 -7.02 -30.50
C ALA A 686 22.95 -7.32 -29.58
N ASP A 687 22.16 -6.29 -29.21
CA ASP A 687 20.97 -6.42 -28.37
C ASP A 687 19.83 -7.18 -29.10
N ASP A 688 19.63 -6.84 -30.38
CA ASP A 688 18.67 -7.49 -31.27
C ASP A 688 19.02 -8.98 -31.44
N LEU A 689 20.30 -9.31 -31.62
CA LEU A 689 20.75 -10.70 -31.76
C LEU A 689 20.56 -11.50 -30.46
N LEU A 690 20.87 -10.93 -29.30
CA LEU A 690 20.60 -11.59 -28.00
C LEU A 690 19.11 -11.86 -27.84
N THR A 691 18.25 -10.91 -28.23
CA THR A 691 16.79 -11.07 -28.17
C THR A 691 16.32 -12.15 -29.15
N LEU A 692 16.88 -12.19 -30.37
CA LEU A 692 16.53 -13.21 -31.37
C LEU A 692 16.97 -14.61 -30.94
N LEU A 693 18.13 -14.75 -30.29
CA LEU A 693 18.57 -16.03 -29.72
C LEU A 693 17.62 -16.53 -28.62
N LEU A 694 17.07 -15.64 -27.78
CA LEU A 694 16.06 -16.02 -26.79
C LEU A 694 14.76 -16.56 -27.43
N THR A 695 14.40 -16.12 -28.65
CA THR A 695 13.24 -16.69 -29.38
C THR A 695 13.43 -18.16 -29.77
N LEU A 696 14.70 -18.60 -29.87
CA LEU A 696 15.09 -20.00 -30.09
C LEU A 696 15.39 -20.74 -28.79
N GLY A 697 15.20 -20.09 -27.63
CA GLY A 697 15.54 -20.65 -26.31
C GLY A 697 17.04 -20.79 -26.06
N ILE A 698 17.84 -19.88 -26.64
CA ILE A 698 19.29 -19.84 -26.52
C ILE A 698 19.72 -18.61 -25.71
N VAL A 699 20.42 -18.83 -24.60
CA VAL A 699 20.92 -17.75 -23.75
C VAL A 699 22.34 -17.34 -24.17
N GLY A 700 22.42 -16.32 -25.04
CA GLY A 700 23.69 -15.72 -25.44
C GLY A 700 24.38 -14.95 -24.31
N ARG A 701 25.72 -14.92 -24.36
CA ARG A 701 26.59 -14.02 -23.58
C ARG A 701 27.19 -12.96 -24.47
N VAL A 702 27.41 -11.76 -23.95
CA VAL A 702 28.01 -10.65 -24.67
C VAL A 702 29.21 -10.08 -23.92
N ARG A 703 30.29 -9.84 -24.66
CA ARG A 703 31.48 -9.15 -24.14
C ARG A 703 31.80 -7.98 -25.05
N LYS A 704 32.09 -6.82 -24.46
CA LYS A 704 32.56 -5.65 -25.20
C LYS A 704 34.08 -5.56 -25.10
N ARG A 705 34.80 -5.59 -26.23
CA ARG A 705 36.27 -5.46 -26.31
C ARG A 705 36.65 -4.49 -27.43
N LYS A 706 37.44 -3.45 -27.13
CA LYS A 706 37.91 -2.44 -28.11
C LYS A 706 36.80 -1.87 -29.01
N GLY A 707 35.59 -1.65 -28.46
CA GLY A 707 34.45 -1.13 -29.22
C GLY A 707 33.63 -2.17 -29.99
N LEU A 708 34.06 -3.43 -30.07
CA LEU A 708 33.28 -4.54 -30.63
C LEU A 708 32.48 -5.26 -29.55
N TYR A 709 31.26 -5.64 -29.89
CA TYR A 709 30.40 -6.56 -29.15
C TYR A 709 30.59 -7.96 -29.72
N CYS A 710 31.06 -8.88 -28.88
CA CYS A 710 31.21 -10.30 -29.22
C CYS A 710 30.14 -11.08 -28.47
N ILE A 711 29.18 -11.63 -29.21
CA ILE A 711 28.11 -12.48 -28.72
C ILE A 711 28.57 -13.92 -28.84
N THR A 712 28.43 -14.72 -27.80
CA THR A 712 28.87 -16.12 -27.76
C THR A 712 27.90 -16.98 -26.98
N PHE A 713 27.71 -18.22 -27.42
CA PHE A 713 27.09 -19.29 -26.64
C PHE A 713 27.88 -20.58 -26.88
N TYR A 714 27.95 -21.42 -25.86
CA TYR A 714 28.83 -22.59 -25.86
C TYR A 714 28.20 -23.83 -25.19
N ARG A 715 27.00 -23.73 -24.59
CA ARG A 715 26.30 -24.90 -24.03
C ARG A 715 25.89 -25.84 -25.14
N LYS A 716 26.04 -27.15 -24.94
CA LYS A 716 25.65 -28.16 -25.94
C LYS A 716 24.18 -28.00 -26.35
N ASP A 717 23.25 -27.92 -25.39
CA ASP A 717 21.82 -27.74 -25.69
C ASP A 717 21.51 -26.48 -26.49
N ASP A 718 22.20 -25.37 -26.19
CA ASP A 718 22.04 -24.12 -26.95
C ASP A 718 22.61 -24.27 -28.38
N GLN A 719 23.70 -25.02 -28.55
CA GLN A 719 24.29 -25.33 -29.85
C GLN A 719 23.38 -26.25 -30.67
N ASP A 720 22.81 -27.27 -30.04
CA ASP A 720 21.92 -28.23 -30.70
C ASP A 720 20.61 -27.55 -31.12
N LYS A 721 19.98 -26.76 -30.24
CA LYS A 721 18.84 -25.88 -30.58
C LYS A 721 19.16 -24.92 -31.71
N PHE A 722 20.37 -24.37 -31.73
CA PHE A 722 20.79 -23.48 -32.81
C PHE A 722 20.87 -24.24 -34.13
N LEU A 723 21.50 -25.42 -34.14
CA LEU A 723 21.71 -26.22 -35.34
C LEU A 723 20.45 -26.91 -35.87
N GLU A 724 19.43 -27.08 -35.04
CA GLU A 724 18.09 -27.55 -35.44
C GLU A 724 17.50 -26.65 -36.54
N PHE A 725 17.62 -25.32 -36.36
CA PHE A 725 17.02 -24.34 -37.27
C PHE A 725 18.05 -23.59 -38.14
N VAL A 726 19.32 -23.55 -37.74
CA VAL A 726 20.38 -22.78 -38.41
C VAL A 726 21.37 -23.71 -39.09
N ARG A 727 21.51 -23.57 -40.40
CA ARG A 727 22.48 -24.30 -41.22
C ARG A 727 23.52 -23.32 -41.78
N PRO A 728 24.60 -23.03 -41.05
CA PRO A 728 25.57 -22.02 -41.45
C PRO A 728 26.31 -22.44 -42.73
N ILE A 729 26.11 -21.66 -43.79
CA ILE A 729 26.64 -21.95 -45.12
C ILE A 729 28.15 -21.71 -45.14
N GLY A 730 28.91 -22.67 -45.69
CA GLY A 730 30.36 -22.55 -45.83
C GLY A 730 31.15 -22.67 -44.52
N ILE A 731 30.50 -23.03 -43.41
CA ILE A 731 31.13 -23.30 -42.10
C ILE A 731 30.96 -24.79 -41.78
N GLU A 732 32.06 -25.51 -41.62
CA GLU A 732 32.00 -26.90 -41.11
C GLU A 732 31.68 -26.90 -39.61
N VAL A 733 30.60 -27.60 -39.24
CA VAL A 733 30.14 -27.69 -37.85
C VAL A 733 30.56 -29.03 -37.27
N LYS A 734 31.40 -29.01 -36.24
CA LYS A 734 31.67 -30.16 -35.37
C LYS A 734 31.41 -29.72 -33.93
N THR A 735 30.37 -30.27 -33.31
CA THR A 735 30.06 -30.04 -31.89
C THR A 735 30.88 -30.98 -31.01
N LYS A 736 31.21 -30.54 -29.80
CA LYS A 736 31.82 -31.35 -28.74
C LYS A 736 30.95 -31.25 -27.49
N GLU A 737 31.02 -32.27 -26.64
CA GLU A 737 30.35 -32.25 -25.34
C GLU A 737 30.96 -31.21 -24.41
N ALA A 738 30.15 -30.22 -24.05
CA ALA A 738 30.44 -29.27 -22.98
C ALA A 738 29.15 -29.08 -22.16
N GLY A 739 29.20 -29.52 -20.90
CA GLY A 739 28.04 -29.80 -20.08
C GLY A 739 27.35 -28.64 -19.36
N ARG A 740 26.41 -29.10 -18.51
CA ARG A 740 25.39 -28.48 -17.65
C ARG A 740 24.17 -27.91 -18.36
N GLU A 741 23.08 -28.66 -18.19
CA GLU A 741 21.68 -28.30 -18.43
C GLU A 741 21.30 -27.01 -17.70
N TYR A 742 20.21 -26.38 -18.15
CA TYR A 742 19.55 -25.37 -17.34
C TYR A 742 18.88 -26.08 -16.15
N ASP A 743 19.08 -25.57 -14.93
CA ASP A 743 18.33 -26.05 -13.76
C ASP A 743 16.82 -25.73 -13.90
N HIS A 744 16.42 -24.86 -14.85
CA HIS A 744 15.05 -24.36 -15.04
C HIS A 744 14.68 -24.19 -16.53
N ASP A 745 13.45 -24.55 -16.91
CA ASP A 745 12.99 -24.58 -18.31
C ASP A 745 12.90 -23.17 -18.94
N GLU A 746 12.20 -22.20 -18.31
CA GLU A 746 11.91 -20.88 -18.93
C GLU A 746 12.72 -19.70 -18.36
N ILE A 747 13.52 -19.94 -17.33
CA ILE A 747 14.33 -18.93 -16.66
C ILE A 747 15.82 -19.25 -16.72
N PHE A 748 16.65 -18.22 -16.72
CA PHE A 748 18.10 -18.36 -16.54
C PHE A 748 18.53 -17.51 -15.35
N VAL A 749 19.34 -18.11 -14.50
CA VAL A 749 19.90 -17.47 -13.33
C VAL A 749 21.30 -16.94 -13.68
N ASP A 750 21.41 -15.62 -13.82
CA ASP A 750 22.67 -14.94 -14.08
C ASP A 750 23.27 -14.39 -12.80
N ILE A 751 24.57 -14.09 -12.81
CA ILE A 751 25.26 -13.57 -11.63
C ILE A 751 25.54 -12.08 -11.83
N VAL A 752 25.22 -11.27 -10.83
CA VAL A 752 25.57 -9.85 -10.78
C VAL A 752 27.09 -9.74 -10.75
N LYS A 753 27.64 -9.09 -11.78
CA LYS A 753 29.08 -8.87 -11.92
C LYS A 753 29.51 -7.55 -11.30
N SER A 754 28.72 -6.49 -11.46
CA SER A 754 29.01 -5.20 -10.86
C SER A 754 27.78 -4.32 -10.76
N ILE A 755 27.73 -3.46 -9.74
CA ILE A 755 26.69 -2.44 -9.55
C ILE A 755 27.36 -1.07 -9.51
N LYS A 756 27.01 -0.19 -10.45
CA LYS A 756 27.61 1.15 -10.55
C LYS A 756 26.59 2.23 -10.19
N ILE A 757 26.92 3.05 -9.21
CA ILE A 757 26.12 4.24 -8.86
C ILE A 757 26.43 5.35 -9.86
N ILE A 758 25.40 5.92 -10.48
CA ILE A 758 25.47 7.02 -11.43
C ILE A 758 24.82 8.24 -10.78
N ASN A 759 25.63 9.27 -10.50
CA ASN A 759 25.16 10.57 -10.03
C ASN A 759 25.11 11.56 -11.21
N LEU A 760 23.92 12.05 -11.51
CA LEU A 760 23.62 12.91 -12.65
C LEU A 760 23.71 14.39 -12.26
N LYS A 761 24.25 15.22 -13.16
CA LYS A 761 24.31 16.68 -12.97
C LYS A 761 22.91 17.32 -12.91
N LYS A 762 21.97 16.82 -13.72
CA LYS A 762 20.56 17.25 -13.75
C LYS A 762 19.67 16.02 -13.48
N PRO A 763 18.56 16.18 -12.75
CA PRO A 763 17.67 15.06 -12.48
C PRO A 763 16.98 14.60 -13.78
N LEU A 764 16.81 13.29 -13.96
CA LEU A 764 16.15 12.69 -15.12
C LEU A 764 14.81 12.07 -14.72
N PRO A 765 13.74 12.23 -15.52
CA PRO A 765 12.47 11.55 -15.29
C PRO A 765 12.65 10.03 -15.37
N VAL A 766 11.98 9.34 -14.46
CA VAL A 766 11.96 7.88 -14.38
C VAL A 766 10.52 7.40 -14.58
N TYR A 767 10.37 6.17 -15.06
CA TYR A 767 9.12 5.61 -15.52
C TYR A 767 8.94 4.20 -15.03
N ASP A 768 7.69 3.76 -14.98
CA ASP A 768 7.31 2.40 -14.62
C ASP A 768 6.18 1.86 -15.52
N LEU A 769 6.05 0.54 -15.58
CA LEU A 769 5.00 -0.19 -16.29
C LEU A 769 4.18 -1.02 -15.31
N SER A 770 2.87 -0.82 -15.28
CA SER A 770 1.98 -1.75 -14.60
C SER A 770 1.64 -2.89 -15.55
N VAL A 771 1.97 -4.12 -15.12
CA VAL A 771 1.69 -5.34 -15.87
C VAL A 771 0.87 -6.28 -14.99
N PRO A 772 -0.35 -6.66 -15.39
CA PRO A 772 -1.26 -7.37 -14.49
C PRO A 772 -0.73 -8.73 -14.02
N HIS A 773 -1.16 -9.13 -12.82
CA HIS A 773 -0.78 -10.37 -12.09
C HIS A 773 0.68 -10.53 -11.70
N THR A 774 1.59 -10.01 -12.51
CA THR A 774 3.01 -10.34 -12.44
C THR A 774 3.84 -9.15 -12.01
N GLN A 775 3.38 -7.92 -12.30
CA GLN A 775 4.02 -6.65 -11.94
C GLN A 775 5.52 -6.66 -12.24
N ASN A 776 5.91 -7.34 -13.31
CA ASN A 776 7.28 -7.43 -13.78
C ASN A 776 7.35 -7.30 -15.30
N PHE A 777 8.52 -6.94 -15.81
CA PHE A 777 8.76 -6.78 -17.23
C PHE A 777 10.26 -6.89 -17.57
N VAL A 778 10.56 -7.14 -18.85
CA VAL A 778 11.95 -7.22 -19.33
C VAL A 778 12.46 -5.83 -19.74
N GLY A 779 13.47 -5.34 -19.02
CA GLY A 779 14.19 -4.10 -19.31
C GLY A 779 15.65 -4.31 -19.70
N GLY A 780 16.28 -3.24 -20.19
CA GLY A 780 17.72 -3.18 -20.39
C GLY A 780 18.32 -3.98 -21.56
N PHE A 781 19.64 -3.86 -21.70
CA PHE A 781 20.45 -4.49 -22.75
C PHE A 781 20.61 -5.99 -22.47
N GLY A 782 20.19 -6.81 -23.43
CA GLY A 782 20.15 -8.27 -23.34
C GLY A 782 19.03 -8.83 -22.45
N GLY A 783 18.20 -7.97 -21.84
CA GLY A 783 17.03 -8.33 -21.04
C GLY A 783 17.34 -8.75 -19.61
N VAL A 784 16.82 -7.98 -18.64
CA VAL A 784 16.82 -8.27 -17.20
C VAL A 784 15.39 -8.13 -16.68
N MET A 785 14.97 -9.01 -15.76
CA MET A 785 13.66 -8.88 -15.12
C MET A 785 13.63 -7.80 -14.06
N LEU A 786 12.70 -6.87 -14.23
CA LEU A 786 12.39 -5.76 -13.34
C LEU A 786 11.04 -6.07 -12.68
N HIS A 787 10.90 -5.82 -11.37
CA HIS A 787 9.68 -6.08 -10.62
C HIS A 787 9.25 -4.87 -9.80
N ASN A 788 7.94 -4.67 -9.68
CA ASN A 788 7.33 -3.61 -8.91
C ASN A 788 6.79 -4.21 -7.60
N THR A 789 7.36 -3.82 -6.47
CA THR A 789 6.98 -4.31 -5.14
C THR A 789 6.07 -3.31 -4.41
N GLY A 790 5.08 -3.80 -3.66
CA GLY A 790 4.30 -3.00 -2.71
C GLY A 790 4.91 -3.01 -1.30
N HIS A 791 4.65 -1.94 -0.53
CA HIS A 791 4.95 -1.89 0.91
C HIS A 791 3.70 -2.29 1.71
N PRO A 792 3.84 -2.99 2.87
CA PRO A 792 2.72 -3.23 3.77
C PRO A 792 2.05 -1.93 4.18
N SER A 793 0.73 -1.87 4.02
CA SER A 793 -0.04 -0.65 4.28
C SER A 793 -1.32 -0.90 5.08
N LEU A 794 -1.62 0.00 5.99
CA LEU A 794 -2.90 0.06 6.68
C LEU A 794 -3.60 1.35 6.28
N ALA A 795 -4.87 1.28 5.90
CA ALA A 795 -5.63 2.49 5.57
C ALA A 795 -7.10 2.37 5.92
N THR A 796 -7.81 3.50 5.99
CA THR A 796 -9.28 3.50 6.00
C THR A 796 -9.88 4.05 4.70
N ILE A 797 -11.13 3.68 4.41
CA ILE A 797 -11.92 4.29 3.33
C ILE A 797 -13.40 4.32 3.71
N HIS A 798 -14.13 5.32 3.22
CA HIS A 798 -15.58 5.37 3.37
C HIS A 798 -16.32 4.57 2.27
N ALA A 799 -16.64 3.31 2.56
CA ALA A 799 -17.55 2.48 1.78
C ALA A 799 -18.26 1.44 2.67
N ASP A 800 -19.54 1.18 2.42
CA ASP A 800 -20.39 0.27 3.21
C ASP A 800 -20.54 -1.12 2.57
N SER A 801 -20.03 -1.33 1.36
CA SER A 801 -20.00 -2.64 0.72
C SER A 801 -18.82 -2.78 -0.21
N LEU A 802 -18.48 -4.02 -0.56
CA LEU A 802 -17.39 -4.35 -1.48
C LEU A 802 -17.59 -3.67 -2.85
N GLY A 803 -18.81 -3.70 -3.38
CA GLY A 803 -19.14 -3.06 -4.67
C GLY A 803 -18.94 -1.54 -4.63
N LYS A 804 -19.38 -0.86 -3.56
CA LYS A 804 -19.18 0.59 -3.42
C LYS A 804 -17.72 0.94 -3.18
N LEU A 805 -16.98 0.11 -2.44
CA LEU A 805 -15.53 0.27 -2.24
C LEU A 805 -14.79 0.22 -3.57
N ILE A 806 -15.02 -0.81 -4.37
CA ILE A 806 -14.39 -0.95 -5.69
C ILE A 806 -14.74 0.24 -6.57
N ASN A 807 -16.02 0.59 -6.68
CA ASN A 807 -16.45 1.73 -7.48
C ASN A 807 -15.78 3.04 -7.04
N ARG A 808 -15.67 3.28 -5.73
CA ARG A 808 -15.01 4.47 -5.18
C ARG A 808 -13.52 4.50 -5.49
N MET A 809 -12.85 3.34 -5.45
CA MET A 809 -11.43 3.23 -5.79
C MET A 809 -11.17 3.54 -7.27
N ILE A 810 -12.02 3.06 -8.19
CA ILE A 810 -11.76 3.17 -9.64
C ILE A 810 -12.26 4.47 -10.27
N THR A 811 -13.12 5.22 -9.58
CA THR A 811 -13.70 6.49 -10.06
C THR A 811 -12.96 7.72 -9.50
N PRO A 812 -12.99 8.88 -10.18
CA PRO A 812 -12.48 10.12 -9.61
C PRO A 812 -13.15 10.43 -8.25
N PRO A 813 -12.44 11.01 -7.28
CA PRO A 813 -11.08 11.59 -7.36
C PRO A 813 -9.93 10.58 -7.16
N ILE A 814 -10.21 9.30 -6.93
CA ILE A 814 -9.17 8.27 -6.68
C ILE A 814 -8.60 7.74 -8.00
N SER A 815 -9.48 7.30 -8.92
CA SER A 815 -9.13 6.81 -10.25
C SER A 815 -8.05 5.71 -10.27
N LEU A 816 -8.12 4.78 -9.32
CA LEU A 816 -7.19 3.66 -9.21
C LEU A 816 -7.47 2.60 -10.29
N PRO A 817 -6.44 2.11 -11.01
CA PRO A 817 -6.55 0.88 -11.78
C PRO A 817 -7.07 -0.29 -10.93
N PRO A 818 -8.11 -1.01 -11.39
CA PRO A 818 -8.67 -2.14 -10.63
C PRO A 818 -7.66 -3.24 -10.31
N SER A 819 -6.65 -3.43 -11.17
CA SER A 819 -5.57 -4.40 -10.98
C SER A 819 -4.69 -4.10 -9.77
N LEU A 820 -4.55 -2.83 -9.37
CA LEU A 820 -3.77 -2.45 -8.19
C LEU A 820 -4.46 -2.82 -6.88
N LEU A 821 -5.77 -3.09 -6.90
CA LEU A 821 -6.48 -3.60 -5.73
C LEU A 821 -6.02 -5.01 -5.33
N GLU A 822 -5.37 -5.76 -6.24
CA GLU A 822 -4.76 -7.06 -5.93
C GLU A 822 -3.61 -6.96 -4.90
N THR A 823 -3.05 -5.76 -4.70
CA THR A 823 -2.00 -5.52 -3.69
C THR A 823 -2.55 -5.47 -2.26
N LEU A 824 -3.86 -5.34 -2.08
CA LEU A 824 -4.50 -5.51 -0.79
C LEU A 824 -4.51 -6.99 -0.42
N ASP A 825 -4.33 -7.30 0.85
CA ASP A 825 -4.53 -8.67 1.35
C ASP A 825 -5.90 -8.81 2.00
N LEU A 826 -6.33 -7.78 2.75
CA LEU A 826 -7.54 -7.82 3.56
C LEU A 826 -8.38 -6.55 3.43
N ILE A 827 -9.71 -6.74 3.43
CA ILE A 827 -10.70 -5.67 3.53
C ILE A 827 -11.62 -5.99 4.73
N VAL A 828 -11.67 -5.11 5.71
CA VAL A 828 -12.51 -5.24 6.91
C VAL A 828 -13.66 -4.26 6.82
N PHE A 829 -14.91 -4.73 6.83
CA PHE A 829 -16.09 -3.86 6.91
C PHE A 829 -16.56 -3.70 8.34
N LEU A 830 -16.73 -2.45 8.77
CA LEU A 830 -17.31 -2.06 10.04
C LEU A 830 -18.70 -1.49 9.82
N THR A 831 -19.63 -1.93 10.67
CA THR A 831 -21.00 -1.44 10.71
C THR A 831 -21.34 -0.87 12.08
N ASN A 832 -22.30 0.04 12.13
CA ASN A 832 -22.90 0.54 13.36
C ASN A 832 -24.39 0.20 13.32
N VAL A 833 -24.82 -0.67 14.22
CA VAL A 833 -26.18 -1.21 14.25
C VAL A 833 -26.85 -0.90 15.58
N LYS A 834 -28.16 -0.68 15.54
CA LYS A 834 -28.97 -0.59 16.75
C LYS A 834 -29.55 -1.97 17.06
N TYR A 835 -28.99 -2.65 18.05
CA TYR A 835 -29.43 -3.98 18.47
C TYR A 835 -30.02 -3.90 19.88
N ARG A 836 -31.26 -4.38 20.05
CA ARG A 836 -32.03 -4.30 21.31
C ARG A 836 -32.00 -2.90 21.97
N GLY A 837 -32.14 -1.85 21.16
CA GLY A 837 -32.18 -0.46 21.63
C GLY A 837 -30.81 0.21 21.83
N LYS A 838 -29.71 -0.54 21.83
CA LYS A 838 -28.34 -0.03 22.04
C LYS A 838 -27.58 0.08 20.72
N TYR A 839 -26.76 1.13 20.57
CA TYR A 839 -25.86 1.24 19.42
C TYR A 839 -24.63 0.36 19.65
N MET A 840 -24.25 -0.39 18.62
CA MET A 840 -23.14 -1.33 18.67
C MET A 840 -22.33 -1.23 17.37
N ARG A 841 -21.03 -0.94 17.52
CA ARG A 841 -20.05 -1.02 16.43
C ARG A 841 -19.59 -2.48 16.31
N LYS A 842 -19.66 -3.06 15.12
CA LYS A 842 -19.31 -4.47 14.83
C LYS A 842 -18.44 -4.58 13.58
N VAL A 843 -17.52 -5.55 13.58
CA VAL A 843 -16.94 -6.08 12.35
C VAL A 843 -18.03 -6.87 11.64
N GLU A 844 -18.55 -6.32 10.55
CA GLU A 844 -19.61 -6.93 9.74
C GLU A 844 -19.06 -8.09 8.92
N SER A 845 -17.93 -7.86 8.25
CA SER A 845 -17.30 -8.87 7.41
C SER A 845 -15.81 -8.62 7.22
N VAL A 846 -15.07 -9.69 6.96
CA VAL A 846 -13.67 -9.63 6.56
C VAL A 846 -13.51 -10.40 5.26
N TYR A 847 -12.97 -9.75 4.25
CA TYR A 847 -12.66 -10.32 2.95
C TYR A 847 -11.15 -10.43 2.78
N GLU A 848 -10.69 -11.56 2.27
CA GLU A 848 -9.36 -11.73 1.71
C GLU A 848 -9.39 -11.42 0.22
N VAL A 849 -8.45 -10.62 -0.28
CA VAL A 849 -8.29 -10.39 -1.71
C VAL A 849 -7.42 -11.50 -2.28
N THR A 850 -8.00 -12.30 -3.18
CA THR A 850 -7.35 -13.49 -3.74
C THR A 850 -6.77 -13.25 -5.14
N GLY A 851 -7.20 -12.19 -5.81
CA GLY A 851 -6.76 -11.84 -7.17
C GLY A 851 -7.71 -10.88 -7.87
N TYR A 852 -7.63 -10.82 -9.20
CA TYR A 852 -8.53 -10.05 -10.05
C TYR A 852 -9.00 -10.87 -11.26
N ASP A 853 -10.30 -10.88 -11.53
CA ASP A 853 -10.90 -11.50 -12.71
C ASP A 853 -10.91 -10.49 -13.86
N PHE A 854 -9.99 -10.67 -14.81
CA PHE A 854 -9.83 -9.82 -15.99
C PHE A 854 -10.99 -9.90 -16.98
N LYS A 855 -11.75 -11.00 -16.98
CA LYS A 855 -12.93 -11.14 -17.86
C LYS A 855 -14.10 -10.32 -17.30
N LYS A 856 -14.30 -10.38 -15.99
CA LYS A 856 -15.40 -9.66 -15.30
C LYS A 856 -15.02 -8.24 -14.90
N LYS A 857 -13.73 -7.89 -14.97
CA LYS A 857 -13.16 -6.65 -14.47
C LYS A 857 -13.44 -6.41 -12.98
N GLN A 858 -13.40 -7.46 -12.17
CA GLN A 858 -13.72 -7.40 -10.74
C GLN A 858 -12.65 -8.10 -9.91
N ILE A 859 -12.39 -7.59 -8.70
CA ILE A 859 -11.53 -8.29 -7.74
C ILE A 859 -12.17 -9.62 -7.34
N THR A 860 -11.34 -10.65 -7.19
CA THR A 860 -11.77 -11.92 -6.59
C THR A 860 -11.47 -11.87 -5.10
N THR A 861 -12.47 -12.18 -4.30
CA THR A 861 -12.38 -12.10 -2.84
C THR A 861 -12.87 -13.39 -2.20
N ASN A 862 -12.30 -13.75 -1.05
CA ASN A 862 -12.76 -14.82 -0.19
C ASN A 862 -13.33 -14.22 1.10
N LEU A 863 -14.63 -14.37 1.34
CA LEU A 863 -15.26 -13.95 2.59
C LEU A 863 -14.84 -14.91 3.69
N ILE A 864 -14.02 -14.44 4.64
CA ILE A 864 -13.46 -15.30 5.70
C ILE A 864 -14.29 -15.23 6.98
N PHE A 865 -14.74 -14.04 7.37
CA PHE A 865 -15.56 -13.82 8.56
C PHE A 865 -16.80 -12.99 8.21
N GLU A 866 -17.94 -13.32 8.81
CA GLU A 866 -19.20 -12.60 8.65
C GLU A 866 -19.96 -12.60 9.98
N TRP A 867 -20.47 -11.44 10.38
CA TRP A 867 -21.28 -11.29 11.59
C TRP A 867 -22.74 -11.69 11.31
N ASP A 868 -23.29 -12.54 12.17
CA ASP A 868 -24.70 -12.91 12.18
C ASP A 868 -25.46 -12.07 13.23
N PRO A 869 -26.34 -11.14 12.81
CA PRO A 869 -27.11 -10.29 13.71
C PRO A 869 -28.09 -11.05 14.61
N SER A 870 -28.54 -12.25 14.20
CA SER A 870 -29.57 -13.01 14.93
C SER A 870 -29.05 -13.55 16.25
N VAL A 871 -27.80 -14.01 16.25
CA VAL A 871 -27.11 -14.63 17.41
C VAL A 871 -25.99 -13.78 17.98
N ASP A 872 -25.71 -12.62 17.37
CA ASP A 872 -24.60 -11.71 17.69
C ASP A 872 -23.23 -12.42 17.74
N LYS A 873 -22.91 -13.19 16.68
CA LYS A 873 -21.64 -13.93 16.57
C LYS A 873 -20.98 -13.74 15.21
N ILE A 874 -19.64 -13.74 15.19
CA ILE A 874 -18.85 -13.75 13.95
C ILE A 874 -18.57 -15.20 13.55
N ILE A 875 -19.06 -15.57 12.37
CA ILE A 875 -18.98 -16.92 11.81
C ILE A 875 -17.81 -16.99 10.82
N THR A 876 -17.01 -18.05 10.90
CA THR A 876 -16.00 -18.35 9.87
C THR A 876 -16.71 -18.98 8.67
N LYS A 877 -16.59 -18.39 7.48
CA LYS A 877 -17.32 -18.84 6.28
C LYS A 877 -16.50 -19.79 5.40
N ASN A 878 -15.19 -19.58 5.30
CA ASN A 878 -14.31 -20.31 4.38
C ASN A 878 -12.94 -20.63 5.03
N LYS A 879 -12.09 -21.37 4.30
CA LYS A 879 -10.65 -21.51 4.62
C LYS A 879 -9.88 -20.25 4.22
N SER A 880 -8.80 -19.95 4.92
CA SER A 880 -7.97 -18.76 4.68
C SER A 880 -6.92 -18.97 3.59
N VAL A 881 -7.01 -18.16 2.54
CA VAL A 881 -6.01 -18.06 1.48
C VAL A 881 -4.83 -17.20 1.94
N VAL A 882 -5.07 -16.17 2.77
CA VAL A 882 -3.99 -15.31 3.29
C VAL A 882 -3.05 -16.07 4.21
N LEU A 883 -3.54 -16.94 5.10
CA LEU A 883 -2.67 -17.80 5.91
C LEU A 883 -1.83 -18.74 5.04
N LYS A 884 -2.40 -19.27 3.95
CA LYS A 884 -1.68 -20.08 2.96
C LYS A 884 -0.59 -19.24 2.26
N LYS A 885 -0.89 -17.98 1.89
CA LYS A 885 0.10 -17.02 1.36
C LYS A 885 1.23 -16.77 2.37
N ILE A 886 0.93 -16.64 3.67
CA ILE A 886 1.93 -16.46 4.73
C ILE A 886 2.81 -17.71 4.88
N VAL A 887 2.23 -18.91 4.90
CA VAL A 887 2.95 -20.19 4.89
C VAL A 887 3.92 -20.25 3.72
N LYS A 888 3.43 -19.96 2.51
CA LYS A 888 4.26 -19.88 1.30
C LYS A 888 5.38 -18.86 1.47
N LYS A 889 5.07 -17.61 1.85
CA LYS A 889 6.05 -16.51 1.99
C LYS A 889 7.15 -16.80 3.01
N THR A 890 6.81 -17.42 4.14
CA THR A 890 7.71 -17.59 5.29
C THR A 890 8.42 -18.94 5.32
N GLY A 891 7.95 -19.94 4.56
CA GLY A 891 8.44 -21.32 4.63
C GLY A 891 8.04 -22.07 5.92
N LEU A 892 7.19 -21.48 6.77
CA LEU A 892 6.66 -22.13 7.97
C LEU A 892 5.63 -23.19 7.60
N SER A 893 5.49 -24.25 8.40
CA SER A 893 4.43 -25.25 8.19
C SER A 893 3.05 -24.69 8.58
N GLU A 894 1.99 -25.20 7.95
CA GLU A 894 0.61 -24.82 8.29
C GLU A 894 0.31 -25.03 9.78
N LYS A 895 0.83 -26.12 10.35
CA LYS A 895 0.72 -26.41 11.78
C LYS A 895 1.32 -25.29 12.63
N LYS A 896 2.51 -24.78 12.31
CA LYS A 896 3.14 -23.68 13.07
C LYS A 896 2.30 -22.40 13.02
N ILE A 897 1.69 -22.10 11.88
CA ILE A 897 0.81 -20.94 11.72
C ILE A 897 -0.48 -21.09 12.55
N ILE A 898 -1.07 -22.28 12.56
CA ILE A 898 -2.25 -22.60 13.38
C ILE A 898 -1.91 -22.52 14.88
N ASP A 899 -0.78 -23.09 15.30
CA ASP A 899 -0.31 -23.05 16.68
C ASP A 899 -0.07 -21.59 17.13
N GLU A 900 0.57 -20.78 16.28
CA GLU A 900 0.81 -19.35 16.52
C GLU A 900 -0.50 -18.56 16.65
N LEU A 901 -1.50 -18.87 15.83
CA LEU A 901 -2.82 -18.26 15.95
C LEU A 901 -3.47 -18.59 17.31
N GLY A 902 -3.37 -19.85 17.76
CA GLY A 902 -3.87 -20.28 19.06
C GLY A 902 -3.20 -19.56 20.23
N ARG A 903 -1.88 -19.37 20.16
CA ARG A 903 -1.10 -18.61 21.16
C ARG A 903 -1.56 -17.15 21.25
N ARG A 904 -1.77 -16.49 20.12
CA ARG A 904 -2.29 -15.11 20.08
C ARG A 904 -3.70 -15.00 20.65
N MET A 905 -4.58 -15.96 20.37
CA MET A 905 -5.90 -16.01 20.99
C MET A 905 -5.80 -16.10 22.51
N ALA A 906 -4.88 -16.90 23.05
CA ALA A 906 -4.67 -17.00 24.50
C ALA A 906 -4.17 -15.68 25.12
N VAL A 907 -3.24 -14.98 24.46
CA VAL A 907 -2.77 -13.65 24.89
C VAL A 907 -3.89 -12.63 24.91
N LEU A 908 -4.69 -12.55 23.84
CA LEU A 908 -5.83 -11.63 23.76
C LEU A 908 -6.90 -11.93 24.83
N ASN A 909 -7.20 -13.21 25.05
CA ASN A 909 -8.11 -13.64 26.12
C ASN A 909 -7.61 -13.22 27.50
N TRP A 910 -6.32 -13.40 27.77
CA TRP A 910 -5.73 -13.01 29.05
C TRP A 910 -5.76 -11.50 29.28
N LEU A 911 -5.47 -10.69 28.25
CA LEU A 911 -5.60 -9.23 28.32
C LEU A 911 -7.03 -8.81 28.68
N GLN A 912 -8.03 -9.50 28.11
CA GLN A 912 -9.44 -9.30 28.41
C GLN A 912 -9.79 -9.70 29.85
N GLU A 913 -9.40 -10.89 30.30
CA GLU A 913 -9.68 -11.39 31.66
C GLU A 913 -9.03 -10.53 32.75
N LYS A 914 -7.84 -9.98 32.49
CA LYS A 914 -7.15 -9.06 33.41
C LYS A 914 -7.60 -7.61 33.27
N ASN A 915 -8.52 -7.31 32.34
CA ASN A 915 -9.01 -5.97 32.04
C ASN A 915 -7.85 -4.97 31.83
N ILE A 916 -6.82 -5.38 31.09
CA ILE A 916 -5.66 -4.53 30.75
C ILE A 916 -6.06 -3.67 29.55
N THR A 917 -6.41 -2.41 29.82
CA THR A 917 -7.02 -1.53 28.83
C THR A 917 -6.11 -0.38 28.37
N ASP A 918 -5.08 0.00 29.12
CA ASP A 918 -4.14 1.07 28.72
C ASP A 918 -3.29 0.62 27.52
N TYR A 919 -3.27 1.43 26.46
CA TYR A 919 -2.58 1.10 25.19
C TYR A 919 -1.07 0.86 25.35
N ARG A 920 -0.42 1.50 26.34
CA ARG A 920 1.01 1.31 26.61
C ARG A 920 1.24 -0.02 27.30
N ASP A 921 0.35 -0.43 28.20
CA ASP A 921 0.44 -1.73 28.86
C ASP A 921 0.12 -2.87 27.89
N VAL A 922 -0.91 -2.71 27.05
CA VAL A 922 -1.23 -3.66 25.96
C VAL A 922 -0.04 -3.79 25.00
N SER A 923 0.52 -2.68 24.51
CA SER A 923 1.69 -2.71 23.62
C SER A 923 2.90 -3.35 24.30
N ARG A 924 3.15 -3.10 25.60
CA ARG A 924 4.22 -3.80 26.33
C ARG A 924 4.03 -5.32 26.34
N VAL A 925 2.81 -5.81 26.53
CA VAL A 925 2.51 -7.26 26.49
C VAL A 925 2.74 -7.82 25.08
N ILE A 926 2.26 -7.13 24.04
CA ILE A 926 2.47 -7.53 22.64
C ILE A 926 3.97 -7.55 22.29
N ASN A 927 4.73 -6.52 22.68
CA ASN A 927 6.17 -6.45 22.43
C ASN A 927 6.94 -7.56 23.17
N LEU A 928 6.53 -7.88 24.39
CA LEU A 928 7.10 -9.00 25.14
C LEU A 928 6.75 -10.34 24.50
N TYR A 929 5.55 -10.50 23.95
CA TYR A 929 5.17 -11.69 23.20
C TYR A 929 6.05 -11.87 21.97
N TYR A 930 6.34 -10.80 21.22
CA TYR A 930 7.27 -10.84 20.09
C TYR A 930 8.69 -11.24 20.48
N SER A 931 9.17 -10.75 21.61
CA SER A 931 10.54 -11.04 22.07
C SER A 931 10.67 -12.41 22.74
N PHE A 932 9.67 -12.83 23.51
CA PHE A 932 9.70 -14.01 24.38
C PHE A 932 8.33 -14.72 24.45
N PRO A 933 7.86 -15.32 23.35
CA PRO A 933 6.50 -15.86 23.26
C PRO A 933 6.24 -16.94 24.31
N GLU A 934 7.15 -17.91 24.47
CA GLU A 934 7.01 -19.01 25.44
C GLU A 934 6.90 -18.47 26.88
N LYS A 935 7.76 -17.52 27.28
CA LYS A 935 7.71 -16.94 28.64
C LYS A 935 6.41 -16.20 28.91
N VAL A 936 5.85 -15.55 27.90
CA VAL A 936 4.55 -14.87 28.03
C VAL A 936 3.44 -15.90 28.20
N LEU A 937 3.49 -16.99 27.43
CA LEU A 937 2.53 -18.09 27.54
C LEU A 937 2.59 -18.78 28.91
N ASP A 938 3.77 -19.12 29.43
CA ASP A 938 3.95 -19.73 30.77
C ASP A 938 3.26 -18.91 31.88
N ILE A 939 3.35 -17.58 31.78
CA ILE A 939 2.77 -16.66 32.77
C ILE A 939 1.25 -16.56 32.61
N ILE A 940 0.75 -16.68 31.38
CA ILE A 940 -0.68 -16.65 31.08
C ILE A 940 -1.35 -17.95 31.50
N THR A 941 -0.72 -19.10 31.28
CA THR A 941 -1.23 -20.43 31.64
C THR A 941 -1.05 -20.76 33.12
N GLY A 942 -0.21 -20.02 33.84
CA GLY A 942 -0.05 -20.13 35.28
C GLY A 942 0.98 -21.17 35.74
N GLU A 943 1.93 -21.55 34.89
CA GLU A 943 3.01 -22.51 35.20
C GLU A 943 4.18 -21.90 36.01
N ILE A 944 3.94 -20.85 36.82
CA ILE A 944 4.96 -20.21 37.68
C ILE A 944 4.45 -19.91 39.10
#